data_AF-A0A9E3BPI3-F1
#
_entry.id   AF-A0A9E3BPI3-F1
#
_cell.length_a   1.000
_cell.length_b   1.000
_cell.length_c   1.000
_cell.angle_alpha   90.00
_cell.angle_beta   90.00
_cell.angle_gamma   90.00
#
_symmetry.space_group_name_H-M   'P 1'
#
loop_
_entity.id
_entity.type
_entity.pdbx_description
1 polymer ?
#
loop_
_entity_poly.entity_id
_entity_poly.type
_entity_poly.pdbx_seq_one_letter_code
_entity_poly.pdbx_strand_id
1 'polypeptide(L)'
;VTGRPPALAGMEAMVGLFINTLPVRVRVDAGAHVDEWLRGLQAQQLEARGYEYTPLPEVQRWSEVRAGVPLFESIVAFENHPIEEVEGGTARDFVVAGWSRASQGHYPLTLVVLPGERTSLELEYDGGRIPAEAAERMLEHLEVLLEAMTADPRRRLAELSLLCGAERARVLEEWNATVAAYPQGCLHELIAAQAARTPDAVAVVFEGESLSYAELEARAGQLAGHLRRLGVGPETRVGVCAERSPELVVALLAVLKAGGAYVPLDPGYPAERLAYMLEDSGVPVLLTQERLRDRLPAHGAEVVMLDGPLPRPLPHEGGGEHYGAPVSDALPQNWGIKGAAVPSLSEAGGGVLGPDSLEGWQALTPQPPLPMLGEGEHGDPDNLAYVIYTSGSTGRPKGAMNSHRGIVNRLLWMQAEYGLTADDVVLQKTPFSFDVSVWEFFWPLVTGARLVLAKPEGHRDPAYLAELVEREGVTTLHFVPPMLRAFLDAGEAARCGSLRRVVCSGEALPYELTERFREVLPAVELHNLYGPTEAAVDVTYWRCEPRERRVVPIGRPVANTRVYVLDAGGEPVPVGVPGELYLGGVQLGRGYLERPGLTAERWVPDALSGEAGARLYRTGDRVRWTSAGELEYLGRLDHQVKVRGFRIEPGEIEAALLEDARVREAVVMAREDAPGTEGPRLVAYVVPREGPEVAPAELRARLAARLPEHMVPSAFVLLDRLPLSANGKVDRRALPAPERAEAGAYAAPRTSTEEVLGGIWAEVLGLERVGTGASFFDLGGHSLLALQVVSWARQAFGVELPLRALFEAHSLEALAARVDALREEGGAVAAPMIEREPRGEPLPLSFGQQRLWVVDRLEPGSAAYNMAGALRLRGALDTGALRSSLDALVRRHETLRTTFAERDGAPVQVIHAPAPVPLVELDLRDLPDAEREAEGLAGAEALLPFDLERGPLLRVVLLRLGGEDHVLCFTLHHVIADGWSLDVLTREFGALYAAFARGEEPRLPELPVQYADYAVWQRRWLAGEVLDEQVAYWTGRLAGAPPLLELPTDRPRAAERSPRAGSHRFALSDALSGELRALSRREGTT
;
A
#
# COMPACT_ATOMS: atom_id res chain seq x y z
N VAL A 1 -4.77 -4.37 -31.34
CA VAL A 1 -4.63 -5.05 -32.66
C VAL A 1 -5.48 -4.31 -33.68
N THR A 2 -5.18 -4.41 -34.98
CA THR A 2 -5.90 -3.64 -36.02
C THR A 2 -7.34 -4.09 -36.22
N GLY A 3 -7.68 -5.37 -35.95
CA GLY A 3 -9.03 -5.92 -36.11
C GLY A 3 -9.57 -5.91 -37.55
N ARG A 4 -8.70 -5.69 -38.54
CA ARG A 4 -9.00 -5.65 -39.98
C ARG A 4 -8.67 -7.03 -40.58
N PRO A 5 -9.66 -7.83 -41.02
CA PRO A 5 -9.37 -9.17 -41.53
C PRO A 5 -8.57 -9.12 -42.84
N PRO A 6 -7.34 -9.68 -42.89
CA PRO A 6 -6.46 -9.57 -44.06
C PRO A 6 -6.93 -10.41 -45.26
N ALA A 7 -7.92 -11.29 -45.07
CA ALA A 7 -8.51 -12.10 -46.12
C ALA A 7 -9.57 -11.35 -46.98
N LEU A 8 -9.88 -10.09 -46.67
CA LEU A 8 -10.98 -9.34 -47.28
C LEU A 8 -10.51 -8.21 -48.21
N ALA A 9 -10.93 -8.28 -49.46
CA ALA A 9 -10.58 -7.30 -50.48
C ALA A 9 -11.15 -5.90 -50.15
N GLY A 10 -10.27 -4.90 -50.07
CA GLY A 10 -10.63 -3.49 -49.83
C GLY A 10 -10.50 -3.00 -48.39
N MET A 11 -10.25 -3.88 -47.40
CA MET A 11 -10.15 -3.50 -45.98
C MET A 11 -9.00 -2.52 -45.67
N GLU A 12 -7.95 -2.51 -46.47
CA GLU A 12 -6.82 -1.56 -46.39
C GLU A 12 -7.22 -0.11 -46.74
N ALA A 13 -8.32 0.06 -47.48
CA ALA A 13 -8.83 1.35 -47.96
C ALA A 13 -10.17 1.75 -47.29
N MET A 14 -10.64 1.01 -46.28
CA MET A 14 -11.89 1.30 -45.58
C MET A 14 -11.65 2.15 -44.32
N VAL A 15 -12.46 3.19 -44.13
CA VAL A 15 -12.47 4.03 -42.93
C VAL A 15 -13.49 3.45 -41.93
N GLY A 16 -13.12 3.38 -40.64
CA GLY A 16 -13.98 2.83 -39.57
C GLY A 16 -13.24 2.48 -38.28
N LEU A 17 -13.97 2.03 -37.25
CA LEU A 17 -13.42 1.63 -35.96
C LEU A 17 -13.08 0.13 -35.94
N PHE A 18 -11.94 -0.27 -36.50
CA PHE A 18 -11.54 -1.68 -36.48
C PHE A 18 -10.68 -2.06 -35.27
N ILE A 19 -9.93 -1.08 -34.70
CA ILE A 19 -9.03 -1.34 -33.58
C ILE A 19 -9.74 -2.04 -32.40
N ASN A 20 -9.17 -3.15 -31.96
CA ASN A 20 -9.65 -3.92 -30.82
C ASN A 20 -8.57 -4.05 -29.73
N THR A 21 -9.02 -4.08 -28.47
CA THR A 21 -8.19 -4.16 -27.27
C THR A 21 -8.29 -5.56 -26.67
N LEU A 22 -7.18 -6.31 -26.63
CA LEU A 22 -7.13 -7.66 -26.08
C LEU A 22 -6.45 -7.63 -24.70
N PRO A 23 -7.00 -8.28 -23.65
CA PRO A 23 -6.33 -8.38 -22.35
C PRO A 23 -5.17 -9.37 -22.42
N VAL A 24 -3.94 -8.88 -22.26
CA VAL A 24 -2.74 -9.73 -22.24
C VAL A 24 -2.38 -10.07 -20.80
N ARG A 25 -2.63 -11.32 -20.40
CA ARG A 25 -2.14 -11.86 -19.11
C ARG A 25 -0.81 -12.57 -19.31
N VAL A 26 0.28 -11.93 -18.92
CA VAL A 26 1.61 -12.53 -18.81
C VAL A 26 1.77 -13.16 -17.43
N ARG A 27 2.46 -14.29 -17.35
CA ARG A 27 3.00 -14.83 -16.08
C ARG A 27 4.52 -14.70 -16.16
N VAL A 28 5.14 -14.22 -15.09
CA VAL A 28 6.60 -14.11 -14.97
C VAL A 28 7.06 -15.27 -14.10
N ASP A 29 7.90 -16.14 -14.66
CA ASP A 29 8.63 -17.14 -13.88
C ASP A 29 10.02 -16.57 -13.57
N ALA A 30 10.27 -16.31 -12.28
CA ALA A 30 11.53 -15.77 -11.79
C ALA A 30 12.75 -16.65 -12.15
N GLY A 31 12.54 -17.97 -12.34
CA GLY A 31 13.59 -18.91 -12.72
C GLY A 31 13.89 -19.00 -14.22
N ALA A 32 13.03 -18.43 -15.09
CA ALA A 32 13.21 -18.48 -16.53
C ALA A 32 14.31 -17.51 -17.00
N HIS A 33 14.95 -17.85 -18.12
CA HIS A 33 15.86 -16.94 -18.81
C HIS A 33 15.10 -15.91 -19.67
N VAL A 34 15.71 -14.75 -19.89
CA VAL A 34 15.15 -13.66 -20.72
C VAL A 34 14.77 -14.15 -22.12
N ASP A 35 15.64 -14.90 -22.80
CA ASP A 35 15.41 -15.39 -24.16
C ASP A 35 14.23 -16.37 -24.25
N GLU A 36 14.10 -17.29 -23.28
CA GLU A 36 12.98 -18.23 -23.19
C GLU A 36 11.65 -17.52 -22.91
N TRP A 37 11.64 -16.56 -21.98
CA TRP A 37 10.44 -15.80 -21.65
C TRP A 37 9.96 -14.92 -22.81
N LEU A 38 10.87 -14.26 -23.53
CA LEU A 38 10.54 -13.48 -24.73
C LEU A 38 9.92 -14.36 -25.83
N ARG A 39 10.49 -15.54 -26.11
CA ARG A 39 9.94 -16.50 -27.08
C ARG A 39 8.57 -17.03 -26.65
N GLY A 40 8.38 -17.29 -25.35
CA GLY A 40 7.08 -17.69 -24.78
C GLY A 40 6.01 -16.59 -24.91
N LEU A 41 6.39 -15.34 -24.64
CA LEU A 41 5.52 -14.17 -24.81
C LEU A 41 5.14 -13.98 -26.28
N GLN A 42 6.09 -14.10 -27.21
CA GLN A 42 5.83 -14.04 -28.65
C GLN A 42 4.85 -15.13 -29.11
N ALA A 43 5.02 -16.36 -28.65
CA ALA A 43 4.10 -17.46 -28.96
C ALA A 43 2.67 -17.17 -28.46
N GLN A 44 2.53 -16.66 -27.23
CA GLN A 44 1.24 -16.23 -26.68
C GLN A 44 0.60 -15.08 -27.50
N GLN A 45 1.39 -14.10 -27.96
CA GLN A 45 0.86 -13.01 -28.78
C GLN A 45 0.44 -13.47 -30.18
N LEU A 46 1.02 -14.56 -30.70
CA LEU A 46 0.59 -15.19 -31.96
C LEU A 46 -0.69 -16.02 -31.76
N GLU A 47 -0.79 -16.79 -30.67
CA GLU A 47 -2.01 -17.52 -30.26
C GLU A 47 -3.20 -16.56 -30.13
N ALA A 48 -3.02 -15.42 -29.45
CA ALA A 48 -4.07 -14.42 -29.24
C ALA A 48 -4.63 -13.80 -30.54
N ARG A 49 -3.95 -13.92 -31.69
CA ARG A 49 -4.47 -13.43 -32.99
C ARG A 49 -5.68 -14.24 -33.48
N GLY A 50 -5.82 -15.51 -33.11
CA GLY A 50 -7.03 -16.30 -33.39
C GLY A 50 -8.30 -15.73 -32.74
N TYR A 51 -8.11 -14.87 -31.73
CA TYR A 51 -9.15 -14.27 -30.91
C TYR A 51 -9.18 -12.73 -31.07
N GLU A 52 -8.60 -12.19 -32.15
CA GLU A 52 -8.49 -10.73 -32.33
C GLU A 52 -9.81 -10.01 -32.59
N TYR A 53 -10.86 -10.76 -32.95
CA TYR A 53 -12.22 -10.26 -33.17
C TYR A 53 -13.09 -10.31 -31.91
N THR A 54 -12.63 -10.91 -30.80
CA THR A 54 -13.43 -10.94 -29.56
C THR A 54 -13.53 -9.55 -28.93
N PRO A 55 -14.73 -9.01 -28.68
CA PRO A 55 -14.85 -7.68 -28.08
C PRO A 55 -14.43 -7.68 -26.60
N LEU A 56 -13.66 -6.68 -26.16
CA LEU A 56 -13.29 -6.53 -24.74
C LEU A 56 -14.49 -6.62 -23.76
N PRO A 57 -15.69 -6.06 -24.03
CA PRO A 57 -16.84 -6.23 -23.14
C PRO A 57 -17.36 -7.68 -23.02
N GLU A 58 -17.22 -8.47 -24.09
CA GLU A 58 -17.55 -9.91 -24.06
C GLU A 58 -16.51 -10.67 -23.23
N VAL A 59 -15.22 -10.41 -23.47
CA VAL A 59 -14.11 -10.99 -22.70
C VAL A 59 -14.20 -10.65 -21.21
N GLN A 60 -14.60 -9.42 -20.87
CA GLN A 60 -14.91 -9.00 -19.49
C GLN A 60 -16.07 -9.82 -18.91
N ARG A 61 -17.15 -10.09 -19.67
CA ARG A 61 -18.30 -10.88 -19.21
C ARG A 61 -17.96 -12.37 -19.03
N TRP A 62 -16.99 -12.90 -19.75
CA TRP A 62 -16.54 -14.30 -19.65
C TRP A 62 -15.43 -14.49 -18.60
N SER A 63 -14.80 -13.41 -18.16
CA SER A 63 -13.80 -13.44 -17.09
C SER A 63 -14.42 -13.59 -15.70
N GLU A 64 -13.64 -14.10 -14.75
CA GLU A 64 -14.00 -14.16 -13.33
C GLU A 64 -13.98 -12.77 -12.64
N VAL A 65 -13.61 -11.70 -13.36
CA VAL A 65 -13.53 -10.34 -12.81
C VAL A 65 -14.93 -9.75 -12.66
N ARG A 66 -15.30 -9.45 -11.40
CA ARG A 66 -16.59 -8.87 -11.01
C ARG A 66 -16.99 -7.68 -11.91
N ALA A 67 -18.22 -7.74 -12.43
CA ALA A 67 -18.83 -6.64 -13.18
C ALA A 67 -18.73 -5.30 -12.42
N GLY A 68 -18.28 -4.25 -13.13
CA GLY A 68 -17.95 -2.95 -12.56
C GLY A 68 -16.47 -2.76 -12.21
N VAL A 69 -15.63 -3.80 -12.29
CA VAL A 69 -14.17 -3.70 -12.17
C VAL A 69 -13.53 -3.97 -13.54
N PRO A 70 -12.69 -3.06 -14.08
CA PRO A 70 -12.08 -3.27 -15.39
C PRO A 70 -11.02 -4.38 -15.34
N LEU A 71 -10.92 -5.18 -16.41
CA LEU A 71 -9.89 -6.23 -16.57
C LEU A 71 -8.44 -5.74 -16.46
N PHE A 72 -8.16 -4.46 -16.77
CA PHE A 72 -6.86 -3.82 -16.64
C PHE A 72 -6.98 -2.29 -16.61
N GLU A 73 -6.08 -1.62 -15.88
CA GLU A 73 -5.94 -0.15 -15.83
C GLU A 73 -4.74 0.38 -16.63
N SER A 74 -3.97 -0.50 -17.28
CA SER A 74 -2.75 -0.15 -17.99
C SER A 74 -2.70 -0.80 -19.37
N ILE A 75 -2.26 -0.07 -20.38
CA ILE A 75 -2.11 -0.56 -21.77
C ILE A 75 -0.70 -0.29 -22.30
N VAL A 76 -0.20 -1.20 -23.16
CA VAL A 76 0.98 -0.97 -23.99
C VAL A 76 0.51 -0.87 -25.45
N ALA A 77 0.84 0.22 -26.13
CA ALA A 77 0.57 0.44 -27.54
C ALA A 77 1.90 0.43 -28.31
N PHE A 78 1.98 -0.33 -29.41
CA PHE A 78 3.16 -0.35 -30.28
C PHE A 78 2.75 0.18 -31.65
N GLU A 79 3.22 1.39 -32.00
CA GLU A 79 2.84 2.06 -33.25
C GLU A 79 3.69 1.51 -34.41
N ASN A 80 3.24 0.40 -34.99
CA ASN A 80 3.92 -0.30 -36.10
C ASN A 80 4.01 0.53 -37.41
N HIS A 81 3.35 1.68 -37.46
CA HIS A 81 3.48 2.66 -38.52
C HIS A 81 4.06 3.93 -37.89
N PRO A 82 5.39 4.15 -37.97
CA PRO A 82 5.90 5.49 -37.75
C PRO A 82 5.27 6.41 -38.80
N ILE A 83 4.53 7.43 -38.36
CA ILE A 83 4.14 8.56 -39.21
C ILE A 83 5.36 9.50 -39.27
N GLU A 84 6.46 8.93 -39.77
CA GLU A 84 7.57 9.65 -40.35
C GLU A 84 7.06 10.41 -41.60
N GLU A 85 7.78 11.46 -41.97
CA GLU A 85 7.26 12.53 -42.81
C GLU A 85 6.69 12.03 -44.15
N VAL A 86 5.57 12.62 -44.59
CA VAL A 86 4.98 12.35 -45.92
C VAL A 86 5.81 13.07 -47.00
N GLU A 87 7.09 12.72 -47.09
CA GLU A 87 7.98 13.15 -48.16
C GLU A 87 7.44 12.69 -49.51
N GLY A 88 7.36 13.60 -50.48
CA GLY A 88 7.13 13.23 -51.88
C GLY A 88 5.69 12.94 -52.28
N GLY A 89 4.68 13.40 -51.55
CA GLY A 89 3.30 13.50 -52.07
C GLY A 89 3.19 14.56 -53.18
N THR A 90 3.66 14.25 -54.41
CA THR A 90 3.96 15.27 -55.44
C THR A 90 2.75 15.98 -56.07
N ALA A 91 2.19 16.96 -55.36
CA ALA A 91 1.85 18.25 -55.97
C ALA A 91 3.12 19.13 -55.91
N ARG A 92 3.46 19.87 -56.97
CA ARG A 92 4.75 20.61 -57.03
C ARG A 92 4.79 21.88 -56.19
N ASP A 93 3.65 22.29 -55.67
CA ASP A 93 3.41 23.62 -55.11
C ASP A 93 2.90 23.56 -53.65
N PHE A 94 2.99 22.39 -53.01
CA PHE A 94 2.35 22.10 -51.72
C PHE A 94 3.17 21.12 -50.87
N VAL A 95 3.54 21.51 -49.65
CA VAL A 95 4.27 20.67 -48.68
C VAL A 95 3.42 20.47 -47.43
N VAL A 96 3.22 19.21 -47.04
CA VAL A 96 2.64 18.83 -45.74
C VAL A 96 3.80 18.55 -44.78
N ALA A 97 3.83 19.24 -43.63
CA ALA A 97 4.93 19.12 -42.67
C ALA A 97 4.41 19.01 -41.23
N GLY A 98 4.86 17.99 -40.50
CA GLY A 98 4.48 17.76 -39.10
C GLY A 98 3.04 17.27 -38.92
N TRP A 99 2.88 16.38 -37.94
CA TRP A 99 1.59 15.90 -37.44
C TRP A 99 1.66 15.87 -35.91
N SER A 100 0.62 16.37 -35.25
CA SER A 100 0.48 16.32 -33.80
C SER A 100 -0.84 15.63 -33.46
N ARG A 101 -0.79 14.61 -32.60
CA ARG A 101 -1.94 13.80 -32.19
C ARG A 101 -2.23 14.06 -30.71
N ALA A 102 -3.27 14.82 -30.42
CA ALA A 102 -3.75 15.01 -29.05
C ALA A 102 -4.69 13.86 -28.67
N SER A 103 -4.19 12.83 -27.99
CA SER A 103 -5.01 11.86 -27.25
C SER A 103 -5.09 12.18 -25.77
N GLN A 104 -6.28 11.99 -25.18
CA GLN A 104 -6.39 11.70 -23.77
C GLN A 104 -6.52 10.18 -23.62
N GLY A 105 -5.42 9.45 -23.42
CA GLY A 105 -5.47 8.01 -23.22
C GLY A 105 -6.46 7.61 -22.13
N HIS A 106 -7.29 6.60 -22.41
CA HIS A 106 -8.41 6.23 -21.54
C HIS A 106 -8.00 5.45 -20.30
N TYR A 107 -6.78 4.92 -20.28
CA TYR A 107 -6.24 4.08 -19.22
C TYR A 107 -5.42 4.94 -18.24
N PRO A 108 -5.51 4.72 -16.91
CA PRO A 108 -4.67 5.39 -15.91
C PRO A 108 -3.15 5.34 -16.17
N LEU A 109 -2.68 4.39 -16.99
CA LEU A 109 -1.31 4.32 -17.49
C LEU A 109 -1.29 3.78 -18.93
N THR A 110 -0.65 4.50 -19.86
CA THR A 110 -0.49 4.08 -21.27
C THR A 110 0.96 4.23 -21.69
N LEU A 111 1.64 3.12 -21.98
CA LEU A 111 2.97 3.14 -22.58
C LEU A 111 2.85 3.01 -24.10
N VAL A 112 3.21 4.06 -24.83
CA VAL A 112 3.33 4.06 -26.29
C VAL A 112 4.79 3.79 -26.66
N VAL A 113 5.01 2.80 -27.53
CA VAL A 113 6.31 2.46 -28.10
C VAL A 113 6.32 2.93 -29.56
N LEU A 114 7.24 3.85 -29.86
CA LEU A 114 7.43 4.46 -31.17
C LEU A 114 8.74 3.92 -31.77
N PRO A 115 8.69 2.93 -32.68
CA PRO A 115 9.87 2.41 -33.37
C PRO A 115 10.42 3.42 -34.39
N GLY A 116 11.74 3.42 -34.58
CA GLY A 116 12.44 4.27 -35.56
C GLY A 116 13.92 3.93 -35.64
N GLU A 117 14.77 4.85 -36.11
CA GLU A 117 16.23 4.70 -35.97
C GLU A 117 16.65 4.65 -34.49
N ARG A 118 16.03 5.49 -33.66
CA ARG A 118 16.12 5.54 -32.20
C ARG A 118 14.73 5.32 -31.61
N THR A 119 14.54 4.29 -30.78
CA THR A 119 13.23 3.95 -30.21
C THR A 119 12.81 5.00 -29.19
N SER A 120 11.64 5.62 -29.37
CA SER A 120 11.02 6.50 -28.36
C SER A 120 9.98 5.75 -27.55
N LEU A 121 9.87 6.10 -26.27
CA LEU A 121 8.84 5.64 -25.34
C LEU A 121 8.06 6.86 -24.86
N GLU A 122 6.73 6.79 -24.84
CA GLU A 122 5.89 7.84 -24.28
C GLU A 122 4.93 7.24 -23.25
N LEU A 123 4.92 7.81 -22.04
CA LEU A 123 4.10 7.33 -20.94
C LEU A 123 3.03 8.37 -20.64
N GLU A 124 1.79 8.13 -21.10
CA GLU A 124 0.61 8.91 -20.66
C GLU A 124 0.11 8.36 -19.32
N TYR A 125 -0.25 9.21 -18.36
CA TYR A 125 -0.68 8.80 -17.02
C TYR A 125 -1.73 9.72 -16.38
N ASP A 126 -2.52 9.15 -15.46
CA ASP A 126 -3.41 9.90 -14.57
C ASP A 126 -2.55 10.66 -13.52
N GLY A 127 -2.33 11.95 -13.76
CA GLY A 127 -1.62 12.89 -12.87
C GLY A 127 -2.33 13.15 -11.54
N GLY A 128 -3.56 12.66 -11.36
CA GLY A 128 -4.22 12.53 -10.07
C GLY A 128 -3.67 11.36 -9.24
N ARG A 129 -3.21 10.27 -9.87
CA ARG A 129 -2.71 9.04 -9.22
C ARG A 129 -1.19 8.91 -9.24
N ILE A 130 -0.54 9.31 -10.33
CA ILE A 130 0.89 9.15 -10.63
C ILE A 130 1.53 10.55 -10.77
N PRO A 131 2.45 10.96 -9.88
CA PRO A 131 3.26 12.17 -10.05
C PRO A 131 4.20 12.06 -11.27
N ALA A 132 4.60 13.20 -11.85
CA ALA A 132 5.48 13.20 -13.02
C ALA A 132 6.82 12.53 -12.73
N GLU A 133 7.37 12.80 -11.55
CA GLU A 133 8.61 12.24 -11.04
C GLU A 133 8.53 10.71 -10.86
N ALA A 134 7.32 10.16 -10.72
CA ALA A 134 7.09 8.71 -10.64
C ALA A 134 6.96 8.08 -12.04
N ALA A 135 6.32 8.77 -12.99
CA ALA A 135 6.30 8.37 -14.40
C ALA A 135 7.72 8.35 -15.00
N GLU A 136 8.55 9.33 -14.63
CA GLU A 136 9.98 9.41 -14.97
C GLU A 136 10.76 8.21 -14.44
N ARG A 137 10.71 7.93 -13.12
CA ARG A 137 11.34 6.74 -12.53
C ARG A 137 10.90 5.44 -13.22
N MET A 138 9.62 5.30 -13.57
CA MET A 138 9.12 4.10 -14.26
C MET A 138 9.71 3.91 -15.66
N LEU A 139 10.12 4.98 -16.35
CA LEU A 139 10.85 4.90 -17.62
C LEU A 139 12.34 4.62 -17.42
N GLU A 140 12.97 5.20 -16.39
CA GLU A 140 14.36 4.86 -15.99
C GLU A 140 14.50 3.38 -15.63
N HIS A 141 13.55 2.83 -14.83
CA HIS A 141 13.50 1.41 -14.48
C HIS A 141 13.35 0.51 -15.70
N LEU A 142 12.57 0.95 -16.69
CA LEU A 142 12.39 0.21 -17.94
C LEU A 142 13.65 0.24 -18.81
N GLU A 143 14.38 1.36 -18.89
CA GLU A 143 15.66 1.40 -19.59
C GLU A 143 16.69 0.46 -18.93
N VAL A 144 16.85 0.51 -17.60
CA VAL A 144 17.76 -0.37 -16.85
C VAL A 144 17.44 -1.86 -17.08
N LEU A 145 16.16 -2.24 -17.10
CA LEU A 145 15.76 -3.61 -17.46
C LEU A 145 16.13 -3.96 -18.90
N LEU A 146 15.87 -3.07 -19.87
CA LEU A 146 16.15 -3.32 -21.28
C LEU A 146 17.66 -3.45 -21.55
N GLU A 147 18.50 -2.64 -20.89
CA GLU A 147 19.96 -2.79 -20.90
C GLU A 147 20.40 -4.15 -20.31
N ALA A 148 19.88 -4.52 -19.13
CA ALA A 148 20.23 -5.79 -18.50
C ALA A 148 19.79 -7.02 -19.32
N MET A 149 18.62 -6.95 -19.97
CA MET A 149 18.07 -7.99 -20.85
C MET A 149 18.82 -8.12 -22.18
N THR A 150 19.37 -7.04 -22.72
CA THR A 150 20.15 -7.05 -23.97
C THR A 150 21.60 -7.48 -23.74
N ALA A 151 22.21 -7.05 -22.63
CA ALA A 151 23.58 -7.39 -22.26
C ALA A 151 23.78 -8.89 -21.96
N ASP A 152 22.81 -9.55 -21.32
CA ASP A 152 22.82 -11.01 -21.13
C ASP A 152 21.42 -11.64 -21.24
N PRO A 153 21.01 -12.05 -22.45
CA PRO A 153 19.73 -12.70 -22.70
C PRO A 153 19.57 -14.09 -22.05
N ARG A 154 20.62 -14.65 -21.42
CA ARG A 154 20.54 -15.91 -20.66
C ARG A 154 20.45 -15.69 -19.15
N ARG A 155 20.51 -14.45 -18.69
CA ARG A 155 20.26 -14.07 -17.30
C ARG A 155 18.84 -14.45 -16.91
N ARG A 156 18.64 -14.82 -15.64
CA ARG A 156 17.31 -15.14 -15.10
C ARG A 156 16.53 -13.87 -14.84
N LEU A 157 15.20 -13.93 -14.93
CA LEU A 157 14.34 -12.79 -14.62
C LEU A 157 14.48 -12.34 -13.16
N ALA A 158 14.81 -13.24 -12.23
CA ALA A 158 15.16 -12.91 -10.83
C ALA A 158 16.49 -12.15 -10.65
N GLU A 159 17.36 -12.13 -11.66
CA GLU A 159 18.71 -11.52 -11.61
C GLU A 159 18.74 -10.13 -12.30
N LEU A 160 17.57 -9.63 -12.70
CA LEU A 160 17.37 -8.29 -13.27
C LEU A 160 16.95 -7.32 -12.16
N SER A 161 17.74 -6.27 -11.91
CA SER A 161 17.33 -5.20 -11.00
C SER A 161 16.59 -4.10 -11.74
N LEU A 162 15.55 -3.55 -11.11
CA LEU A 162 14.86 -2.34 -11.55
C LEU A 162 15.66 -1.06 -11.22
N LEU A 163 16.53 -1.11 -10.20
CA LEU A 163 17.21 0.05 -9.64
C LEU A 163 18.34 0.53 -10.56
N CYS A 164 18.30 1.80 -10.95
CA CYS A 164 19.50 2.46 -11.47
C CYS A 164 20.56 2.59 -10.37
N GLY A 165 21.84 2.72 -10.73
CA GLY A 165 22.93 2.77 -9.75
C GLY A 165 22.78 3.87 -8.69
N ALA A 166 22.22 5.02 -9.08
CA ALA A 166 21.95 6.14 -8.18
C ALA A 166 20.78 5.86 -7.21
N GLU A 167 19.71 5.20 -7.67
CA GLU A 167 18.60 4.83 -6.79
C GLU A 167 19.01 3.70 -5.83
N ARG A 168 19.84 2.73 -6.27
CA ARG A 168 20.39 1.70 -5.39
C ARG A 168 21.27 2.32 -4.29
N ALA A 169 22.16 3.25 -4.65
CA ALA A 169 22.94 4.01 -3.67
C ALA A 169 22.02 4.81 -2.71
N ARG A 170 20.92 5.39 -3.21
CA ARG A 170 19.95 6.11 -2.38
C ARG A 170 19.27 5.24 -1.32
N VAL A 171 18.72 4.09 -1.72
CA VAL A 171 17.96 3.21 -0.81
C VAL A 171 18.83 2.35 0.10
N LEU A 172 20.10 2.10 -0.26
CA LEU A 172 21.04 1.33 0.56
C LEU A 172 21.98 2.22 1.41
N GLU A 173 22.40 3.38 0.90
CA GLU A 173 23.45 4.22 1.51
C GLU A 173 22.93 5.62 1.91
N GLU A 174 22.42 6.44 0.97
CA GLU A 174 22.07 7.86 1.27
C GLU A 174 21.04 7.98 2.40
N TRP A 175 19.95 7.20 2.35
CA TRP A 175 18.91 7.20 3.39
C TRP A 175 19.25 6.35 4.62
N ASN A 176 20.38 5.66 4.60
CA ASN A 176 20.96 4.91 5.71
C ASN A 176 22.25 5.53 6.26
N ALA A 177 22.54 6.80 5.91
CA ALA A 177 23.67 7.58 6.41
C ALA A 177 23.45 8.07 7.86
N THR A 178 23.08 7.14 8.76
CA THR A 178 22.68 7.40 10.15
C THR A 178 23.82 7.31 11.16
N VAL A 179 25.05 7.03 10.69
CA VAL A 179 26.22 6.81 11.55
C VAL A 179 26.53 8.06 12.39
N ALA A 180 26.50 7.91 13.71
CA ALA A 180 26.75 8.98 14.67
C ALA A 180 27.61 8.48 15.83
N ALA A 181 28.67 9.20 16.18
CA ALA A 181 29.49 8.87 17.33
C ALA A 181 28.73 9.14 18.65
N TYR A 182 28.79 8.18 19.59
CA TYR A 182 28.20 8.31 20.92
C TYR A 182 29.03 7.56 21.98
N PRO A 183 28.99 7.98 23.26
CA PRO A 183 29.64 7.28 24.37
C PRO A 183 29.33 5.78 24.42
N GLN A 184 30.37 4.95 24.28
CA GLN A 184 30.27 3.50 24.46
C GLN A 184 30.37 3.19 25.96
N GLY A 185 29.25 2.85 26.59
CA GLY A 185 29.16 2.56 28.01
C GLY A 185 27.79 2.01 28.39
N CYS A 186 27.66 1.61 29.65
CA CYS A 186 26.43 1.06 30.19
C CYS A 186 25.47 2.16 30.67
N LEU A 187 24.16 1.91 30.51
CA LEU A 187 23.11 2.89 30.82
C LEU A 187 23.16 3.40 32.27
N HIS A 188 23.56 2.53 33.20
CA HIS A 188 23.67 2.86 34.62
C HIS A 188 24.88 3.74 34.98
N GLU A 189 25.86 3.85 34.07
CA GLU A 189 27.04 4.71 34.21
C GLU A 189 26.71 6.15 33.82
N LEU A 190 25.95 6.33 32.73
CA LEU A 190 25.41 7.64 32.32
C LEU A 190 24.53 8.26 33.42
N ILE A 191 23.67 7.45 34.04
CA ILE A 191 22.81 7.87 35.16
C ILE A 191 23.67 8.21 36.40
N ALA A 192 24.71 7.43 36.71
CA ALA A 192 25.63 7.74 37.82
C ALA A 192 26.39 9.06 37.60
N ALA A 193 26.87 9.29 36.37
CA ALA A 193 27.58 10.51 36.01
C ALA A 193 26.65 11.75 36.02
N GLN A 194 25.37 11.59 35.65
CA GLN A 194 24.37 12.63 35.83
C GLN A 194 24.03 12.88 37.31
N ALA A 195 23.89 11.83 38.12
CA ALA A 195 23.63 11.95 39.55
C ALA A 195 24.78 12.68 40.28
N ALA A 196 26.03 12.46 39.85
CA ALA A 196 27.19 13.20 40.35
C ALA A 196 27.22 14.69 39.93
N ARG A 197 26.59 15.06 38.80
CA ARG A 197 26.45 16.47 38.36
C ARG A 197 25.38 17.23 39.13
N THR A 198 24.25 16.60 39.42
CA THR A 198 23.05 17.25 39.99
C THR A 198 22.50 16.48 41.19
N PRO A 199 23.28 16.23 42.26
CA PRO A 199 22.92 15.31 43.33
C PRO A 199 21.64 15.71 44.07
N ASP A 200 21.46 17.00 44.35
CA ASP A 200 20.32 17.54 45.10
C ASP A 200 19.06 17.76 44.24
N ALA A 201 19.13 17.55 42.92
CA ALA A 201 17.98 17.69 42.03
C ALA A 201 16.99 16.53 42.19
N VAL A 202 15.70 16.78 41.99
CA VAL A 202 14.64 15.75 42.11
C VAL A 202 14.67 14.84 40.88
N ALA A 203 15.04 13.57 41.08
CA ALA A 203 15.08 12.55 40.04
C ALA A 203 13.70 11.93 39.81
N VAL A 204 13.01 11.52 40.88
CA VAL A 204 11.76 10.75 40.81
C VAL A 204 10.68 11.38 41.70
N VAL A 205 9.43 11.41 41.23
CA VAL A 205 8.24 11.85 41.99
C VAL A 205 7.13 10.80 41.87
N PHE A 206 6.48 10.46 42.98
CA PHE A 206 5.33 9.56 43.04
C PHE A 206 4.40 9.91 44.21
N GLU A 207 3.12 10.15 43.94
CA GLU A 207 2.04 10.41 44.93
C GLU A 207 2.37 11.44 46.05
N GLY A 208 3.26 12.39 45.77
CA GLY A 208 3.71 13.44 46.69
C GLY A 208 5.04 13.16 47.39
N GLU A 209 5.56 11.94 47.29
CA GLU A 209 6.94 11.61 47.65
C GLU A 209 7.90 11.91 46.48
N SER A 210 9.18 12.13 46.80
CA SER A 210 10.22 12.42 45.82
C SER A 210 11.58 11.90 46.26
N LEU A 211 12.39 11.42 45.32
CA LEU A 211 13.80 11.09 45.53
C LEU A 211 14.70 12.06 44.78
N SER A 212 15.75 12.55 45.44
CA SER A 212 16.85 13.22 44.77
C SER A 212 17.69 12.24 43.94
N TYR A 213 18.49 12.76 43.00
CA TYR A 213 19.47 11.95 42.23
C TYR A 213 20.46 11.23 43.16
N ALA A 214 20.94 11.90 44.22
CA ALA A 214 21.83 11.29 45.21
C ALA A 214 21.16 10.14 45.99
N GLU A 215 19.89 10.28 46.38
CA GLU A 215 19.15 9.21 47.07
C GLU A 215 18.84 8.03 46.15
N LEU A 216 18.45 8.28 44.90
CA LEU A 216 18.22 7.24 43.90
C LEU A 216 19.50 6.43 43.66
N GLU A 217 20.62 7.11 43.43
CA GLU A 217 21.93 6.49 43.22
C GLU A 217 22.36 5.69 44.45
N ALA A 218 22.23 6.25 45.66
CA ALA A 218 22.60 5.57 46.90
C ALA A 218 21.73 4.33 47.20
N ARG A 219 20.40 4.41 47.01
CA ARG A 219 19.50 3.25 47.18
C ARG A 219 19.78 2.18 46.14
N ALA A 220 19.95 2.56 44.87
CA ALA A 220 20.26 1.63 43.79
C ALA A 220 21.64 0.96 43.99
N GLY A 221 22.65 1.71 44.44
CA GLY A 221 23.98 1.18 44.77
C GLY A 221 23.97 0.18 45.93
N GLN A 222 23.19 0.45 46.98
CA GLN A 222 23.01 -0.48 48.11
C GLN A 222 22.36 -1.80 47.68
N LEU A 223 21.29 -1.74 46.88
CA LEU A 223 20.62 -2.92 46.34
C LEU A 223 21.51 -3.65 45.33
N ALA A 224 22.21 -2.95 44.43
CA ALA A 224 23.18 -3.55 43.49
C ALA A 224 24.29 -4.30 44.23
N GLY A 225 24.83 -3.72 45.31
CA GLY A 225 25.79 -4.37 46.19
C GLY A 225 25.24 -5.61 46.91
N HIS A 226 23.93 -5.67 47.16
CA HIS A 226 23.27 -6.89 47.63
C HIS A 226 23.14 -7.94 46.52
N LEU A 227 22.71 -7.54 45.32
CA LEU A 227 22.53 -8.43 44.18
C LEU A 227 23.84 -9.10 43.75
N ARG A 228 24.95 -8.36 43.74
CA ARG A 228 26.30 -8.94 43.52
C ARG A 228 26.66 -10.03 44.54
N ARG A 229 26.21 -9.92 45.81
CA ARG A 229 26.38 -10.98 46.82
C ARG A 229 25.48 -12.20 46.60
N LEU A 230 24.41 -12.06 45.83
CA LEU A 230 23.56 -13.17 45.36
C LEU A 230 24.00 -13.73 44.00
N GLY A 231 25.19 -13.35 43.50
CA GLY A 231 25.72 -13.83 42.23
C GLY A 231 25.19 -13.12 40.98
N VAL A 232 24.51 -11.97 41.13
CA VAL A 232 24.13 -11.14 39.97
C VAL A 232 25.37 -10.43 39.42
N GLY A 233 25.61 -10.59 38.12
CA GLY A 233 26.69 -9.97 37.36
C GLY A 233 26.33 -9.96 35.87
N PRO A 234 27.31 -9.72 34.97
CA PRO A 234 27.15 -9.81 33.52
C PRO A 234 26.34 -11.03 33.09
N GLU A 235 25.41 -10.85 32.16
CA GLU A 235 24.51 -11.87 31.62
C GLU A 235 23.55 -12.56 32.62
N THR A 236 23.59 -12.23 33.91
CA THR A 236 22.61 -12.72 34.89
C THR A 236 21.28 -11.97 34.73
N ARG A 237 20.22 -12.72 34.42
CA ARG A 237 18.84 -12.20 34.38
C ARG A 237 18.28 -12.09 35.80
N VAL A 238 17.59 -11.01 36.13
CA VAL A 238 16.92 -10.81 37.42
C VAL A 238 15.44 -10.51 37.19
N GLY A 239 14.55 -11.28 37.80
CA GLY A 239 13.11 -11.04 37.72
C GLY A 239 12.73 -9.80 38.54
N VAL A 240 11.84 -8.95 38.02
CA VAL A 240 11.34 -7.77 38.74
C VAL A 240 9.81 -7.78 38.66
N CYS A 241 9.15 -8.13 39.76
CA CYS A 241 7.69 -8.19 39.89
C CYS A 241 7.20 -7.12 40.88
N ALA A 242 6.98 -5.90 40.39
CA ALA A 242 6.57 -4.77 41.23
C ALA A 242 5.56 -3.89 40.49
N GLU A 243 4.75 -3.14 41.24
CA GLU A 243 3.95 -2.05 40.68
C GLU A 243 4.75 -0.74 40.65
N ARG A 244 4.29 0.23 39.86
CA ARG A 244 4.94 1.56 39.71
C ARG A 244 5.02 2.27 41.06
N SER A 245 6.25 2.56 41.48
CA SER A 245 6.66 3.19 42.75
C SER A 245 8.15 3.59 42.64
N PRO A 246 8.70 4.44 43.54
CA PRO A 246 10.13 4.76 43.55
C PRO A 246 11.04 3.53 43.67
N GLU A 247 10.58 2.51 44.39
CA GLU A 247 11.29 1.24 44.60
C GLU A 247 11.46 0.45 43.30
N LEU A 248 10.52 0.55 42.35
CA LEU A 248 10.68 -0.05 41.02
C LEU A 248 11.83 0.63 40.25
N VAL A 249 11.96 1.96 40.33
CA VAL A 249 13.06 2.69 39.67
C VAL A 249 14.41 2.32 40.30
N VAL A 250 14.45 2.23 41.63
CA VAL A 250 15.61 1.72 42.39
C VAL A 250 15.95 0.29 41.98
N ALA A 251 14.96 -0.60 41.85
CA ALA A 251 15.14 -2.01 41.49
C ALA A 251 15.73 -2.18 40.09
N LEU A 252 15.14 -1.53 39.09
CA LEU A 252 15.61 -1.58 37.71
C LEU A 252 17.04 -1.04 37.61
N LEU A 253 17.33 0.11 38.21
CA LEU A 253 18.67 0.71 38.21
C LEU A 253 19.70 -0.16 38.98
N ALA A 254 19.29 -0.80 40.08
CA ALA A 254 20.14 -1.69 40.86
C ALA A 254 20.53 -2.97 40.13
N VAL A 255 19.62 -3.56 39.34
CA VAL A 255 19.92 -4.73 38.49
C VAL A 255 20.99 -4.36 37.46
N LEU A 256 20.81 -3.23 36.76
CA LEU A 256 21.79 -2.74 35.80
C LEU A 256 23.15 -2.46 36.46
N LYS A 257 23.18 -1.79 37.62
CA LYS A 257 24.42 -1.53 38.40
C LYS A 257 25.06 -2.79 38.98
N ALA A 258 24.30 -3.87 39.19
CA ALA A 258 24.86 -5.17 39.52
C ALA A 258 25.59 -5.82 38.32
N GLY A 259 25.31 -5.35 37.10
CA GLY A 259 25.77 -5.93 35.83
C GLY A 259 24.76 -6.86 35.17
N GLY A 260 23.59 -7.06 35.80
CA GLY A 260 22.56 -7.98 35.32
C GLY A 260 21.54 -7.31 34.40
N ALA A 261 20.75 -8.15 33.72
CA ALA A 261 19.63 -7.73 32.88
C ALA A 261 18.29 -7.92 33.62
N TYR A 262 17.41 -6.93 33.62
CA TYR A 262 16.09 -7.10 34.24
C TYR A 262 15.10 -7.83 33.32
N VAL A 263 14.26 -8.66 33.92
CA VAL A 263 13.11 -9.33 33.29
C VAL A 263 11.85 -8.76 33.95
N PRO A 264 11.11 -7.86 33.29
CA PRO A 264 9.95 -7.22 33.88
C PRO A 264 8.76 -8.19 33.93
N LEU A 265 8.23 -8.39 35.12
CA LEU A 265 7.11 -9.28 35.43
C LEU A 265 5.94 -8.40 35.89
N ASP A 266 4.94 -8.22 35.03
CA ASP A 266 3.78 -7.41 35.38
C ASP A 266 2.91 -8.16 36.41
N PRO A 267 2.71 -7.66 37.63
CA PRO A 267 1.91 -8.36 38.63
C PRO A 267 0.43 -8.50 38.21
N GLY A 268 -0.04 -7.71 37.24
CA GLY A 268 -1.36 -7.83 36.62
C GLY A 268 -1.49 -9.02 35.64
N TYR A 269 -0.41 -9.70 35.28
CA TYR A 269 -0.47 -10.89 34.42
C TYR A 269 -1.01 -12.12 35.18
N PRO A 270 -1.67 -13.06 34.47
CA PRO A 270 -2.09 -14.33 35.05
C PRO A 270 -0.93 -15.16 35.61
N ALA A 271 -1.17 -15.89 36.69
CA ALA A 271 -0.15 -16.67 37.39
C ALA A 271 0.55 -17.71 36.50
N GLU A 272 -0.16 -18.33 35.54
CA GLU A 272 0.44 -19.23 34.53
C GLU A 272 1.45 -18.51 33.63
N ARG A 273 1.15 -17.27 33.21
CA ARG A 273 2.06 -16.47 32.37
C ARG A 273 3.30 -16.07 33.16
N LEU A 274 3.13 -15.67 34.42
CA LEU A 274 4.25 -15.37 35.32
C LEU A 274 5.11 -16.61 35.58
N ALA A 275 4.50 -17.79 35.76
CA ALA A 275 5.22 -19.04 35.96
C ALA A 275 6.06 -19.40 34.73
N TYR A 276 5.48 -19.33 33.54
CA TYR A 276 6.19 -19.55 32.28
C TYR A 276 7.34 -18.55 32.08
N MET A 277 7.13 -17.26 32.35
CA MET A 277 8.19 -16.25 32.24
C MET A 277 9.33 -16.50 33.23
N LEU A 278 9.04 -16.95 34.45
CA LEU A 278 10.05 -17.30 35.45
C LEU A 278 10.83 -18.59 35.09
N GLU A 279 10.15 -19.59 34.53
CA GLU A 279 10.76 -20.84 34.04
C GLU A 279 11.67 -20.58 32.82
N ASP A 280 11.14 -19.92 31.79
CA ASP A 280 11.85 -19.68 30.51
C ASP A 280 13.00 -18.67 30.65
N SER A 281 12.91 -17.71 31.59
CA SER A 281 14.01 -16.77 31.86
C SER A 281 15.10 -17.34 32.77
N GLY A 282 14.79 -18.36 33.57
CA GLY A 282 15.72 -19.03 34.48
C GLY A 282 16.38 -18.09 35.50
N VAL A 283 15.62 -17.13 36.04
CA VAL A 283 16.14 -16.09 36.94
C VAL A 283 16.54 -16.67 38.31
N PRO A 284 17.80 -16.50 38.78
CA PRO A 284 18.21 -16.92 40.12
C PRO A 284 17.69 -16.00 41.23
N VAL A 285 17.38 -14.73 40.92
CA VAL A 285 16.91 -13.72 41.88
C VAL A 285 15.64 -13.05 41.36
N LEU A 286 14.69 -12.80 42.26
CA LEU A 286 13.42 -12.14 42.00
C LEU A 286 13.20 -10.97 42.97
N LEU A 287 13.09 -9.76 42.43
CA LEU A 287 12.73 -8.55 43.18
C LEU A 287 11.21 -8.41 43.22
N THR A 288 10.65 -8.16 44.40
CA THR A 288 9.20 -7.99 44.57
C THR A 288 8.87 -7.03 45.72
N GLN A 289 7.60 -6.66 45.85
CA GLN A 289 7.06 -5.97 47.03
C GLN A 289 6.36 -7.01 47.93
N GLU A 290 6.45 -6.90 49.25
CA GLU A 290 5.90 -7.87 50.21
C GLU A 290 4.39 -8.09 49.97
N ARG A 291 3.65 -7.02 49.63
CA ARG A 291 2.21 -7.06 49.26
C ARG A 291 1.89 -7.83 47.96
N LEU A 292 2.90 -8.17 47.16
CA LEU A 292 2.76 -8.96 45.92
C LEU A 292 3.24 -10.41 46.11
N ARG A 293 3.85 -10.75 47.25
CA ARG A 293 4.42 -12.07 47.56
C ARG A 293 3.44 -13.22 47.30
N ASP A 294 2.21 -13.10 47.79
CA ASP A 294 1.16 -14.13 47.67
C ASP A 294 0.59 -14.25 46.24
N ARG A 295 0.96 -13.34 45.32
CA ARG A 295 0.60 -13.41 43.89
C ARG A 295 1.66 -14.10 43.04
N LEU A 296 2.84 -14.39 43.60
CA LEU A 296 3.92 -15.06 42.88
C LEU A 296 3.60 -16.56 42.72
N PRO A 297 3.75 -17.14 41.51
CA PRO A 297 3.67 -18.57 41.33
C PRO A 297 4.90 -19.27 41.92
N ALA A 298 4.83 -20.59 42.12
CA ALA A 298 5.95 -21.37 42.65
C ALA A 298 7.19 -21.26 41.73
N HIS A 299 8.33 -20.84 42.30
CA HIS A 299 9.57 -20.57 41.57
C HIS A 299 10.81 -20.99 42.37
N GLY A 300 11.94 -21.17 41.69
CA GLY A 300 13.24 -21.48 42.32
C GLY A 300 14.08 -20.27 42.74
N ALA A 301 13.66 -19.05 42.39
CA ALA A 301 14.43 -17.82 42.61
C ALA A 301 14.51 -17.39 44.08
N GLU A 302 15.64 -16.80 44.48
CA GLU A 302 15.79 -16.11 45.76
C GLU A 302 15.03 -14.77 45.72
N VAL A 303 14.14 -14.54 46.69
CA VAL A 303 13.23 -13.38 46.70
C VAL A 303 13.80 -12.26 47.57
N VAL A 304 13.96 -11.08 46.98
CA VAL A 304 14.37 -9.85 47.69
C VAL A 304 13.18 -8.88 47.73
N MET A 305 12.78 -8.48 48.95
CA MET A 305 11.72 -7.51 49.16
C MET A 305 12.23 -6.07 49.03
N LEU A 306 11.61 -5.30 48.15
CA LEU A 306 11.97 -3.92 47.83
C LEU A 306 11.49 -2.91 48.88
N ASP A 307 10.38 -3.23 49.55
CA ASP A 307 9.76 -2.51 50.67
C ASP A 307 10.27 -2.99 52.05
N GLY A 308 11.20 -3.95 52.06
CA GLY A 308 11.88 -4.43 53.27
C GLY A 308 13.14 -3.63 53.63
N PRO A 309 13.64 -3.73 54.88
CA PRO A 309 14.88 -3.08 55.28
C PRO A 309 16.08 -3.71 54.57
N LEU A 310 16.69 -2.97 53.64
CA LEU A 310 17.91 -3.39 52.92
C LEU A 310 19.02 -3.80 53.91
N PRO A 311 19.79 -4.88 53.63
CA PRO A 311 20.88 -5.30 54.51
C PRO A 311 21.93 -4.19 54.66
N ARG A 312 22.20 -3.78 55.91
CA ARG A 312 23.27 -2.82 56.22
C ARG A 312 24.61 -3.31 55.64
N PRO A 313 25.44 -2.41 55.08
CA PRO A 313 26.83 -2.73 54.80
C PRO A 313 27.53 -3.23 56.07
N LEU A 314 28.20 -4.38 55.97
CA LEU A 314 29.15 -4.79 56.99
C LEU A 314 30.42 -3.91 56.90
N PRO A 315 31.13 -3.65 58.01
CA PRO A 315 32.45 -3.03 57.95
C PRO A 315 33.41 -3.87 57.09
N HIS A 316 34.26 -3.22 56.29
CA HIS A 316 35.28 -3.91 55.50
C HIS A 316 36.36 -4.53 56.41
N GLU A 317 36.39 -5.86 56.50
CA GLU A 317 37.52 -6.60 57.09
C GLU A 317 38.44 -7.19 56.00
N GLY A 318 39.46 -6.43 55.62
CA GLY A 318 40.71 -6.95 55.05
C GLY A 318 40.77 -7.24 53.54
N GLY A 319 41.89 -6.83 52.92
CA GLY A 319 42.24 -7.14 51.53
C GLY A 319 41.69 -6.11 50.53
N GLY A 320 42.56 -5.35 49.88
CA GLY A 320 42.17 -4.29 48.97
C GLY A 320 42.47 -4.60 47.51
N GLU A 321 41.44 -4.49 46.67
CA GLU A 321 41.52 -4.09 45.26
C GLU A 321 40.53 -2.93 45.07
N HIS A 322 40.88 -1.93 44.25
CA HIS A 322 40.28 -0.60 44.34
C HIS A 322 39.05 -0.42 43.44
N TYR A 323 37.86 -0.39 44.05
CA TYR A 323 36.75 0.45 43.56
C TYR A 323 36.69 1.74 44.39
N GLY A 324 36.64 2.89 43.71
CA GLY A 324 36.80 4.21 44.34
C GLY A 324 35.59 4.63 45.18
N ALA A 325 35.79 4.74 46.50
CA ALA A 325 34.84 5.42 47.40
C ALA A 325 34.93 6.96 47.24
N PRO A 326 33.84 7.71 47.49
CA PRO A 326 33.79 9.15 47.24
C PRO A 326 34.68 9.96 48.20
N VAL A 327 35.24 11.06 47.70
CA VAL A 327 36.07 11.98 48.49
C VAL A 327 35.20 12.93 49.32
N SER A 328 35.05 12.62 50.61
CA SER A 328 34.67 13.60 51.63
C SER A 328 35.56 13.46 52.87
N ASP A 329 35.86 14.62 53.46
CA ASP A 329 36.37 14.87 54.83
C ASP A 329 37.74 15.54 54.96
N ALA A 330 38.05 16.47 54.04
CA ALA A 330 38.89 17.63 54.34
C ALA A 330 38.64 18.77 53.33
N LEU A 331 37.75 19.74 53.65
CA LEU A 331 37.65 20.99 52.89
C LEU A 331 38.91 21.84 53.14
N PRO A 332 39.73 22.15 52.11
CA PRO A 332 40.77 23.16 52.24
C PRO A 332 40.07 24.52 52.29
N GLN A 333 40.12 25.18 53.44
CA GLN A 333 39.75 26.60 53.51
C GLN A 333 40.64 27.42 52.56
N ASN A 334 40.13 28.56 52.07
CA ASN A 334 40.81 29.57 51.23
C ASN A 334 40.68 29.48 49.70
N TRP A 335 39.46 29.31 49.16
CA TRP A 335 39.11 29.84 47.83
C TRP A 335 37.93 30.82 47.95
N GLY A 336 38.25 32.10 48.14
CA GLY A 336 37.26 33.17 48.35
C GLY A 336 36.83 33.84 47.05
N ILE A 337 35.52 33.98 46.82
CA ILE A 337 34.97 34.69 45.66
C ILE A 337 35.21 36.20 45.81
N LYS A 338 36.02 36.79 44.93
CA LYS A 338 36.01 38.24 44.64
C LYS A 338 36.40 38.57 43.18
N GLY A 339 35.40 39.00 42.41
CA GLY A 339 35.52 40.22 41.62
C GLY A 339 35.96 40.15 40.15
N ALA A 340 34.95 40.27 39.27
CA ALA A 340 34.90 41.20 38.14
C ALA A 340 35.61 40.87 36.80
N ALA A 341 35.18 41.66 35.79
CA ALA A 341 35.72 41.86 34.44
C ALA A 341 35.56 40.72 33.40
N VAL A 342 34.55 40.88 32.54
CA VAL A 342 34.55 40.35 31.17
C VAL A 342 35.28 41.34 30.26
N PRO A 343 36.27 40.91 29.46
CA PRO A 343 36.79 41.67 28.32
C PRO A 343 36.36 41.06 26.98
N SER A 344 36.12 41.91 25.98
CA SER A 344 35.96 41.52 24.57
C SER A 344 37.21 41.90 23.77
N LEU A 345 37.46 41.24 22.64
CA LEU A 345 37.58 41.88 21.32
C LEU A 345 37.88 40.89 20.17
N SER A 346 37.59 41.38 18.98
CA SER A 346 37.56 40.80 17.62
C SER A 346 38.93 40.60 16.92
N GLU A 347 38.88 39.93 15.75
CA GLU A 347 39.83 39.98 14.61
C GLU A 347 41.25 39.36 14.81
N ALA A 348 41.81 38.48 13.96
CA ALA A 348 41.71 38.37 12.49
C ALA A 348 42.25 37.03 11.88
N GLY A 349 41.54 36.48 10.89
CA GLY A 349 42.06 35.98 9.59
C GLY A 349 43.02 34.76 9.46
N GLY A 350 42.46 33.58 9.15
CA GLY A 350 42.96 32.55 8.19
C GLY A 350 44.25 31.75 8.52
N GLY A 351 44.39 30.47 8.19
CA GLY A 351 43.49 29.52 7.49
C GLY A 351 44.21 28.17 7.22
N VAL A 352 43.66 27.34 6.32
CA VAL A 352 44.04 25.93 6.00
C VAL A 352 43.39 24.88 6.93
N LEU A 353 43.04 23.73 6.36
CA LEU A 353 42.14 22.71 6.91
C LEU A 353 42.87 21.68 7.80
N GLY A 354 42.19 21.22 8.86
CA GLY A 354 42.64 20.18 9.81
C GLY A 354 41.46 19.35 10.35
N PRO A 355 41.70 18.25 11.08
CA PRO A 355 40.71 17.19 11.33
C PRO A 355 39.70 17.45 12.48
N ASP A 356 39.44 18.70 12.85
CA ASP A 356 38.60 19.06 13.99
C ASP A 356 37.17 19.44 13.57
N SER A 357 36.30 18.44 13.37
CA SER A 357 34.86 18.64 13.11
C SER A 357 33.96 18.31 14.32
N LEU A 358 34.51 18.38 15.54
CA LEU A 358 33.76 18.22 16.79
C LEU A 358 33.03 19.50 17.24
N GLU A 359 33.39 20.66 16.70
CA GLU A 359 32.82 21.96 17.11
C GLU A 359 31.32 22.11 16.81
N GLY A 360 30.77 21.32 15.87
CA GLY A 360 29.33 21.32 15.54
C GLY A 360 28.41 21.01 16.72
N TRP A 361 28.91 20.34 17.76
CA TRP A 361 28.15 20.03 18.98
C TRP A 361 28.08 21.17 20.01
N GLN A 362 28.89 22.24 19.89
CA GLN A 362 28.97 23.29 20.91
C GLN A 362 28.15 24.55 20.58
N ALA A 363 27.58 24.65 19.37
CA ALA A 363 26.86 25.85 18.91
C ALA A 363 25.35 25.86 19.24
N LEU A 364 24.76 24.73 19.64
CA LEU A 364 23.30 24.57 19.83
C LEU A 364 22.96 23.74 21.07
N THR A 365 23.30 24.21 22.28
CA THR A 365 22.76 23.64 23.52
C THR A 365 22.81 24.63 24.70
N PRO A 366 21.68 24.94 25.37
CA PRO A 366 21.69 25.70 26.63
C PRO A 366 22.14 24.89 27.87
N GLN A 367 22.43 23.60 27.68
CA GLN A 367 22.87 22.65 28.70
C GLN A 367 24.30 22.18 28.33
N PRO A 368 25.22 21.99 29.29
CA PRO A 368 26.51 21.38 28.99
C PRO A 368 26.31 19.92 28.52
N PRO A 369 27.18 19.42 27.62
CA PRO A 369 27.04 18.08 27.03
C PRO A 369 27.00 16.99 28.11
N LEU A 370 26.36 15.86 27.78
CA LEU A 370 26.36 14.68 28.63
C LEU A 370 27.81 14.26 28.94
N PRO A 371 28.12 13.84 30.17
CA PRO A 371 29.48 13.56 30.59
C PRO A 371 30.07 12.42 29.77
N MET A 372 31.19 12.68 29.10
CA MET A 372 32.03 11.64 28.53
C MET A 372 32.52 10.74 29.68
N LEU A 373 32.30 9.43 29.56
CA LEU A 373 32.81 8.45 30.51
C LEU A 373 34.35 8.44 30.39
N GLY A 374 35.05 8.62 31.52
CA GLY A 374 36.51 8.58 31.57
C GLY A 374 37.02 7.15 31.76
N GLU A 375 38.16 6.85 31.15
CA GLU A 375 38.75 5.49 31.07
C GLU A 375 38.83 4.80 32.44
N GLY A 376 38.01 3.77 32.65
CA GLY A 376 37.97 2.94 33.85
C GLY A 376 37.40 1.54 33.57
N GLU A 377 37.14 0.77 34.63
CA GLU A 377 36.50 -0.55 34.52
C GLU A 377 35.00 -0.42 34.20
N HIS A 378 34.70 -0.16 32.93
CA HIS A 378 33.34 -0.06 32.40
C HIS A 378 32.67 -1.44 32.33
N GLY A 379 31.34 -1.45 32.50
CA GLY A 379 30.56 -2.61 32.08
C GLY A 379 30.57 -2.73 30.55
N ASP A 380 30.81 -3.94 30.01
CA ASP A 380 30.76 -4.15 28.56
C ASP A 380 29.35 -3.84 28.01
N PRO A 381 29.19 -2.87 27.09
CA PRO A 381 27.89 -2.48 26.54
C PRO A 381 27.15 -3.57 25.77
N ASP A 382 27.83 -4.64 25.35
CA ASP A 382 27.18 -5.75 24.63
C ASP A 382 26.51 -6.77 25.55
N ASN A 383 26.68 -6.63 26.87
CA ASN A 383 25.86 -7.30 27.87
C ASN A 383 24.38 -6.94 27.73
N LEU A 384 23.51 -7.88 28.10
CA LEU A 384 22.08 -7.64 28.18
C LEU A 384 21.73 -6.57 29.24
N ALA A 385 20.87 -5.63 28.87
CA ALA A 385 20.26 -4.67 29.78
C ALA A 385 18.87 -5.14 30.24
N TYR A 386 18.09 -5.74 29.34
CA TYR A 386 16.77 -6.27 29.64
C TYR A 386 16.34 -7.40 28.69
N VAL A 387 15.41 -8.23 29.15
CA VAL A 387 14.70 -9.21 28.33
C VAL A 387 13.19 -9.00 28.50
N ILE A 388 12.54 -8.51 27.44
CA ILE A 388 11.09 -8.23 27.44
C ILE A 388 10.36 -9.33 26.66
N TYR A 389 9.30 -9.89 27.24
CA TYR A 389 8.51 -10.95 26.63
C TYR A 389 7.40 -10.40 25.74
N THR A 390 7.52 -10.62 24.42
CA THR A 390 6.42 -10.37 23.49
C THR A 390 5.51 -11.60 23.39
N SER A 391 4.36 -11.44 22.74
CA SER A 391 3.58 -12.57 22.21
C SER A 391 4.40 -13.39 21.20
N GLY A 392 4.04 -14.66 20.97
CA GLY A 392 4.79 -15.55 20.07
C GLY A 392 3.93 -16.41 19.13
N SER A 393 4.37 -16.51 17.87
CA SER A 393 3.69 -17.22 16.77
C SER A 393 3.42 -18.71 17.01
N THR A 394 4.19 -19.36 17.89
CA THR A 394 3.97 -20.75 18.32
C THR A 394 3.07 -20.87 19.56
N GLY A 395 2.33 -19.81 19.89
CA GLY A 395 1.41 -19.74 21.01
C GLY A 395 2.05 -19.72 22.41
N ARG A 396 3.31 -19.30 22.52
CA ARG A 396 4.01 -19.08 23.80
C ARG A 396 4.78 -17.76 23.76
N PRO A 397 4.85 -16.99 24.86
CA PRO A 397 5.64 -15.76 24.91
C PRO A 397 7.13 -16.01 24.61
N LYS A 398 7.80 -15.01 24.02
CA LYS A 398 9.23 -15.08 23.62
C LYS A 398 10.00 -13.88 24.18
N GLY A 399 11.10 -14.13 24.89
CA GLY A 399 11.93 -13.08 25.50
C GLY A 399 12.87 -12.43 24.48
N ALA A 400 12.59 -11.18 24.08
CA ALA A 400 13.45 -10.39 23.21
C ALA A 400 14.62 -9.78 24.00
N MET A 401 15.84 -10.22 23.71
CA MET A 401 17.05 -9.87 24.45
C MET A 401 17.71 -8.60 23.89
N ASN A 402 17.78 -7.52 24.68
CA ASN A 402 18.35 -6.23 24.26
C ASN A 402 19.59 -5.87 25.11
N SER A 403 20.65 -5.36 24.47
CA SER A 403 21.90 -4.98 25.14
C SER A 403 21.93 -3.52 25.59
N HIS A 404 22.89 -3.18 26.46
CA HIS A 404 23.14 -1.79 26.85
C HIS A 404 23.45 -0.90 25.64
N ARG A 405 24.29 -1.37 24.69
CA ARG A 405 24.70 -0.61 23.50
C ARG A 405 23.52 -0.13 22.66
N GLY A 406 22.51 -0.98 22.46
CA GLY A 406 21.31 -0.66 21.66
C GLY A 406 20.42 0.38 22.32
N ILE A 407 20.10 0.23 23.61
CA ILE A 407 19.27 1.20 24.32
C ILE A 407 20.00 2.53 24.56
N VAL A 408 21.31 2.51 24.84
CA VAL A 408 22.11 3.74 25.01
C VAL A 408 22.17 4.54 23.72
N ASN A 409 22.39 3.91 22.55
CA ASN A 409 22.26 4.58 21.26
C ASN A 409 20.89 5.25 21.10
N ARG A 410 19.82 4.49 21.34
CA ARG A 410 18.44 4.95 21.18
C ARG A 410 18.08 6.13 22.09
N LEU A 411 18.61 6.17 23.33
CA LEU A 411 18.40 7.28 24.27
C LEU A 411 19.25 8.51 23.93
N LEU A 412 20.47 8.33 23.44
CA LEU A 412 21.35 9.44 23.07
C LEU A 412 20.93 10.09 21.75
N TRP A 413 20.43 9.31 20.78
CA TRP A 413 19.68 9.87 19.65
C TRP A 413 18.47 10.67 20.12
N MET A 414 17.69 10.14 21.05
CA MET A 414 16.52 10.83 21.62
C MET A 414 16.91 12.18 22.21
N GLN A 415 18.04 12.24 22.91
CA GLN A 415 18.56 13.50 23.46
C GLN A 415 19.05 14.48 22.38
N ALA A 416 19.69 14.00 21.31
CA ALA A 416 20.15 14.84 20.22
C ALA A 416 19.00 15.45 19.40
N GLU A 417 17.95 14.66 19.11
CA GLU A 417 16.79 15.12 18.35
C GLU A 417 15.87 16.05 19.16
N TYR A 418 15.70 15.78 20.45
CA TYR A 418 14.63 16.38 21.25
C TYR A 418 15.07 17.29 22.40
N GLY A 419 16.36 17.30 22.75
CA GLY A 419 16.99 18.29 23.62
C GLY A 419 16.39 18.42 25.02
N LEU A 420 16.23 17.32 25.75
CA LEU A 420 15.65 17.34 27.10
C LEU A 420 16.57 18.06 28.12
N THR A 421 15.97 18.78 29.05
CA THR A 421 16.66 19.64 30.02
C THR A 421 16.27 19.32 31.47
N ALA A 422 16.98 19.87 32.45
CA ALA A 422 16.60 19.77 33.86
C ALA A 422 15.23 20.41 34.20
N ASP A 423 14.71 21.29 33.32
CA ASP A 423 13.38 21.90 33.43
C ASP A 423 12.27 21.05 32.78
N ASP A 424 12.62 19.91 32.18
CA ASP A 424 11.66 18.97 31.58
C ASP A 424 11.19 17.90 32.56
N VAL A 425 9.98 17.41 32.28
CA VAL A 425 9.29 16.43 33.13
C VAL A 425 8.69 15.35 32.22
N VAL A 426 9.11 14.10 32.44
CA VAL A 426 8.66 12.93 31.68
C VAL A 426 7.66 12.13 32.53
N LEU A 427 6.51 11.79 31.95
CA LEU A 427 5.55 10.91 32.62
C LEU A 427 5.78 9.43 32.29
N GLN A 428 6.14 8.66 33.32
CA GLN A 428 6.15 7.20 33.30
C GLN A 428 4.75 6.68 33.63
N LYS A 429 4.13 6.01 32.66
CA LYS A 429 2.75 5.50 32.76
C LYS A 429 2.52 4.20 31.99
N THR A 430 3.36 3.91 31.00
CA THR A 430 3.31 2.66 30.24
C THR A 430 3.72 1.49 31.15
N PRO A 431 3.06 0.31 31.10
CA PRO A 431 3.45 -0.82 31.94
C PRO A 431 4.89 -1.24 31.63
N PHE A 432 5.69 -1.48 32.68
CA PHE A 432 7.13 -1.72 32.56
C PHE A 432 7.51 -3.06 31.89
N SER A 433 6.49 -3.87 31.61
CA SER A 433 6.53 -5.06 30.76
C SER A 433 6.62 -4.76 29.25
N PHE A 434 6.57 -3.49 28.84
CA PHE A 434 6.74 -3.04 27.45
C PHE A 434 7.95 -2.13 27.27
N ASP A 435 8.58 -2.21 26.09
CA ASP A 435 9.83 -1.54 25.70
C ASP A 435 9.74 -0.01 25.70
N VAL A 436 8.60 0.58 25.34
CA VAL A 436 8.34 2.03 25.45
C VAL A 436 8.60 2.57 26.86
N SER A 437 8.32 1.78 27.91
CA SER A 437 8.60 2.20 29.29
C SER A 437 10.08 2.47 29.56
N VAL A 438 10.98 1.83 28.82
CA VAL A 438 12.44 1.89 29.06
C VAL A 438 12.96 3.31 28.86
N TRP A 439 12.48 4.04 27.86
CA TRP A 439 12.83 5.46 27.72
C TRP A 439 12.01 6.36 28.65
N GLU A 440 10.76 6.03 28.96
CA GLU A 440 9.98 6.75 29.98
C GLU A 440 10.74 6.77 31.33
N PHE A 441 11.35 5.64 31.74
CA PHE A 441 12.20 5.56 32.94
C PHE A 441 13.56 6.25 32.79
N PHE A 442 14.34 5.89 31.77
CA PHE A 442 15.78 6.19 31.79
C PHE A 442 16.20 7.45 31.03
N TRP A 443 15.43 7.93 30.05
CA TRP A 443 15.78 9.19 29.35
C TRP A 443 15.85 10.41 30.29
N PRO A 444 14.90 10.65 31.22
CA PRO A 444 15.04 11.76 32.16
C PRO A 444 16.24 11.58 33.09
N LEU A 445 16.49 10.36 33.58
CA LEU A 445 17.58 10.04 34.50
C LEU A 445 18.98 10.17 33.90
N VAL A 446 19.13 10.02 32.57
CA VAL A 446 20.38 10.31 31.85
C VAL A 446 20.60 11.81 31.66
N THR A 447 19.54 12.62 31.62
CA THR A 447 19.58 14.03 31.18
C THR A 447 19.51 15.04 32.33
N GLY A 448 19.11 14.60 33.53
CA GLY A 448 18.89 15.47 34.69
C GLY A 448 17.45 15.99 34.80
N ALA A 449 16.57 15.60 33.88
CA ALA A 449 15.15 15.91 33.89
C ALA A 449 14.41 15.12 35.00
N ARG A 450 13.15 15.47 35.26
CA ARG A 450 12.34 14.85 36.34
C ARG A 450 11.48 13.70 35.83
N LEU A 451 11.58 12.54 36.46
CA LEU A 451 10.72 11.39 36.25
C LEU A 451 9.47 11.48 37.16
N VAL A 452 8.28 11.61 36.58
CA VAL A 452 7.01 11.49 37.31
C VAL A 452 6.42 10.11 37.07
N LEU A 453 6.07 9.38 38.12
CA LEU A 453 5.40 8.10 38.02
C LEU A 453 3.88 8.28 38.18
N ALA A 454 3.09 7.81 37.23
CA ALA A 454 1.64 7.67 37.41
C ALA A 454 1.31 6.50 38.35
N LYS A 455 0.16 6.58 39.05
CA LYS A 455 -0.39 5.49 39.87
C LYS A 455 -0.66 4.21 39.05
N PRO A 456 -0.62 3.01 39.66
CA PRO A 456 -1.10 1.76 39.04
C PRO A 456 -2.47 1.94 38.39
N GLU A 457 -2.64 1.42 37.16
CA GLU A 457 -3.80 1.59 36.26
C GLU A 457 -4.29 3.03 35.95
N GLY A 458 -3.67 4.07 36.51
CA GLY A 458 -3.98 5.47 36.19
C GLY A 458 -3.77 5.84 34.71
N HIS A 459 -3.01 5.07 33.94
CA HIS A 459 -2.90 5.24 32.49
C HIS A 459 -4.21 4.96 31.73
N ARG A 460 -5.22 4.33 32.37
CA ARG A 460 -6.54 4.07 31.77
C ARG A 460 -7.52 5.25 31.91
N ASP A 461 -7.14 6.32 32.63
CA ASP A 461 -8.01 7.43 33.03
C ASP A 461 -7.51 8.76 32.44
N PRO A 462 -8.13 9.25 31.34
CA PRO A 462 -7.78 10.52 30.70
C PRO A 462 -7.81 11.73 31.64
N ALA A 463 -8.77 11.80 32.56
CA ALA A 463 -8.95 12.96 33.43
C ALA A 463 -7.86 12.99 34.51
N TYR A 464 -7.53 11.85 35.11
CA TYR A 464 -6.37 11.72 36.00
C TYR A 464 -5.06 12.03 35.29
N LEU A 465 -4.88 11.62 34.02
CA LEU A 465 -3.68 11.96 33.25
C LEU A 465 -3.58 13.48 33.01
N ALA A 466 -4.68 14.15 32.68
CA ALA A 466 -4.68 15.60 32.50
C ALA A 466 -4.39 16.34 33.83
N GLU A 467 -5.01 15.92 34.94
CA GLU A 467 -4.73 16.47 36.28
C GLU A 467 -3.26 16.27 36.69
N LEU A 468 -2.69 15.10 36.42
CA LEU A 468 -1.28 14.78 36.68
C LEU A 468 -0.33 15.63 35.83
N VAL A 469 -0.67 15.86 34.56
CA VAL A 469 0.11 16.70 33.64
C VAL A 469 0.08 18.19 34.04
N GLU A 470 -1.09 18.69 34.47
CA GLU A 470 -1.28 20.05 34.98
C GLU A 470 -0.55 20.25 36.32
N ARG A 471 -0.72 19.32 37.28
CA ARG A 471 -0.16 19.42 38.64
C ARG A 471 1.35 19.25 38.70
N GLU A 472 1.90 18.28 37.95
CA GLU A 472 3.33 17.97 37.96
C GLU A 472 4.11 18.67 36.83
N GLY A 473 3.44 19.49 36.02
CA GLY A 473 4.07 20.24 34.93
C GLY A 473 4.72 19.35 33.86
N VAL A 474 4.10 18.21 33.53
CA VAL A 474 4.65 17.23 32.57
C VAL A 474 4.87 17.88 31.21
N THR A 475 6.09 17.78 30.67
CA THR A 475 6.47 18.37 29.38
C THR A 475 6.48 17.35 28.24
N THR A 476 6.76 16.07 28.53
CA THR A 476 6.91 15.01 27.54
C THR A 476 6.15 13.75 27.95
N LEU A 477 5.33 13.21 27.04
CA LEU A 477 4.41 12.11 27.33
C LEU A 477 4.20 11.19 26.10
N HIS A 478 4.10 9.88 26.31
CA HIS A 478 3.83 8.90 25.25
C HIS A 478 2.35 8.56 25.12
N PHE A 479 1.85 8.27 23.92
CA PHE A 479 0.57 7.58 23.72
C PHE A 479 0.61 6.52 22.62
N VAL A 480 -0.13 5.43 22.79
CA VAL A 480 -0.59 4.63 21.64
C VAL A 480 -1.80 5.31 21.01
N PRO A 481 -2.01 5.29 19.68
CA PRO A 481 -3.03 6.12 19.02
C PRO A 481 -4.47 6.05 19.60
N PRO A 482 -5.03 4.89 19.99
CA PRO A 482 -6.36 4.86 20.63
C PRO A 482 -6.39 5.54 22.01
N MET A 483 -5.27 5.50 22.74
CA MET A 483 -5.12 6.18 24.04
C MET A 483 -4.99 7.69 23.86
N LEU A 484 -4.30 8.16 22.81
CA LEU A 484 -4.29 9.58 22.46
C LEU A 484 -5.69 10.06 22.09
N ARG A 485 -6.44 9.28 21.29
CA ARG A 485 -7.84 9.59 20.95
C ARG A 485 -8.69 9.77 22.21
N ALA A 486 -8.67 8.79 23.12
CA ALA A 486 -9.40 8.88 24.39
C ALA A 486 -8.99 10.09 25.25
N PHE A 487 -7.73 10.50 25.21
CA PHE A 487 -7.24 11.69 25.92
C PHE A 487 -7.74 13.01 25.31
N LEU A 488 -7.74 13.12 23.98
CA LEU A 488 -8.24 14.31 23.28
C LEU A 488 -9.78 14.43 23.35
N ASP A 489 -10.49 13.30 23.29
CA ASP A 489 -11.95 13.26 23.24
C ASP A 489 -12.61 13.41 24.63
N ALA A 490 -11.87 13.21 25.73
CA ALA A 490 -12.32 13.55 27.09
C ALA A 490 -12.50 15.07 27.30
N GLY A 491 -11.61 15.87 26.69
CA GLY A 491 -11.70 17.33 26.66
C GLY A 491 -10.82 18.07 27.68
N GLU A 492 -10.29 17.41 28.72
CA GLU A 492 -9.33 18.01 29.66
C GLU A 492 -7.97 18.31 29.03
N ALA A 493 -7.60 17.64 27.93
CA ALA A 493 -6.29 17.78 27.28
C ALA A 493 -5.90 19.25 27.01
N ALA A 494 -6.84 20.12 26.66
CA ALA A 494 -6.59 21.55 26.41
C ALA A 494 -6.09 22.34 27.64
N ARG A 495 -6.16 21.77 28.86
CA ARG A 495 -5.60 22.38 30.09
C ARG A 495 -4.11 22.10 30.26
N CYS A 496 -3.55 21.15 29.51
CA CYS A 496 -2.19 20.63 29.66
C CYS A 496 -1.11 21.57 29.08
N GLY A 497 -1.13 22.85 29.46
CA GLY A 497 -0.23 23.90 28.93
C GLY A 497 1.26 23.75 29.30
N SER A 498 1.60 22.75 30.10
CA SER A 498 2.96 22.27 30.38
C SER A 498 3.55 21.41 29.26
N LEU A 499 2.70 20.72 28.48
CA LEU A 499 3.16 19.82 27.42
C LEU A 499 3.91 20.59 26.32
N ARG A 500 5.09 20.07 25.99
CA ARG A 500 5.93 20.48 24.86
C ARG A 500 5.91 19.42 23.76
N ARG A 501 5.84 18.14 24.14
CA ARG A 501 5.97 17.00 23.23
C ARG A 501 5.06 15.83 23.58
N VAL A 502 4.41 15.29 22.57
CA VAL A 502 3.73 14.00 22.60
C VAL A 502 4.38 13.06 21.59
N VAL A 503 4.76 11.88 22.08
CA VAL A 503 5.35 10.80 21.28
C VAL A 503 4.29 9.72 21.06
N CYS A 504 3.98 9.40 19.82
CA CYS A 504 3.13 8.26 19.47
C CYS A 504 3.94 7.14 18.85
N SER A 505 3.70 5.91 19.32
CA SER A 505 4.21 4.69 18.67
C SER A 505 3.33 3.49 19.01
N GLY A 506 3.77 2.26 18.69
CA GLY A 506 3.04 1.03 18.93
C GLY A 506 2.07 0.66 17.80
N GLU A 507 1.18 1.58 17.37
CA GLU A 507 0.21 1.35 16.28
C GLU A 507 0.36 2.38 15.14
N ALA A 508 -0.32 2.14 14.01
CA ALA A 508 -0.39 3.13 12.94
C ALA A 508 -1.21 4.35 13.38
N LEU A 509 -0.66 5.55 13.24
CA LEU A 509 -1.28 6.80 13.65
C LEU A 509 -2.23 7.32 12.56
N PRO A 510 -3.56 7.41 12.78
CA PRO A 510 -4.49 7.92 11.76
C PRO A 510 -4.25 9.40 11.48
N TYR A 511 -4.33 9.82 10.22
CA TYR A 511 -4.07 11.21 9.84
C TYR A 511 -5.05 12.17 10.52
N GLU A 512 -6.33 11.79 10.60
CA GLU A 512 -7.42 12.51 11.26
C GLU A 512 -7.14 12.73 12.77
N LEU A 513 -6.42 11.81 13.41
CA LEU A 513 -6.02 11.97 14.80
C LEU A 513 -4.90 13.01 14.95
N THR A 514 -4.03 13.17 13.95
CA THR A 514 -3.06 14.27 13.91
C THR A 514 -3.71 15.63 13.66
N GLU A 515 -4.80 15.68 12.89
CA GLU A 515 -5.59 16.91 12.72
C GLU A 515 -6.28 17.28 14.04
N ARG A 516 -6.96 16.31 14.67
CA ARG A 516 -7.60 16.47 15.98
C ARG A 516 -6.61 16.85 17.09
N PHE A 517 -5.40 16.32 17.06
CA PHE A 517 -4.33 16.74 17.98
C PHE A 517 -3.98 18.22 17.80
N ARG A 518 -3.76 18.65 16.54
CA ARG A 518 -3.41 20.04 16.22
C ARG A 518 -4.53 21.05 16.55
N GLU A 519 -5.80 20.62 16.55
CA GLU A 519 -6.93 21.44 17.04
C GLU A 519 -6.88 21.69 18.56
N VAL A 520 -6.57 20.65 19.35
CA VAL A 520 -6.70 20.67 20.82
C VAL A 520 -5.40 21.11 21.50
N LEU A 521 -4.25 20.79 20.91
CA LEU A 521 -2.90 21.05 21.43
C LEU A 521 -2.00 21.75 20.38
N PRO A 522 -2.40 22.93 19.85
CA PRO A 522 -1.72 23.58 18.71
C PRO A 522 -0.28 24.04 18.98
N ALA A 523 0.16 24.10 20.24
CA ALA A 523 1.50 24.50 20.65
C ALA A 523 2.42 23.30 21.02
N VAL A 524 1.91 22.08 20.93
CA VAL A 524 2.62 20.85 21.34
C VAL A 524 3.11 20.12 20.11
N GLU A 525 4.34 19.59 20.13
CA GLU A 525 4.82 18.73 19.05
C GLU A 525 4.20 17.34 19.13
N LEU A 526 3.73 16.81 17.99
CA LEU A 526 3.38 15.40 17.83
C LEU A 526 4.43 14.70 16.98
N HIS A 527 4.96 13.58 17.46
CA HIS A 527 5.91 12.73 16.74
C HIS A 527 5.37 11.31 16.60
N ASN A 528 5.47 10.71 15.42
CA ASN A 528 5.12 9.32 15.14
C ASN A 528 6.40 8.49 15.01
N LEU A 529 6.59 7.53 15.90
CA LEU A 529 7.74 6.65 15.97
C LEU A 529 7.29 5.20 15.72
N TYR A 530 8.21 4.39 15.21
CA TYR A 530 7.98 2.97 14.97
C TYR A 530 9.21 2.17 15.38
N GLY A 531 8.97 1.06 16.05
CA GLY A 531 9.90 -0.07 16.05
C GLY A 531 9.33 -1.32 16.68
N PRO A 532 10.03 -2.45 16.54
CA PRO A 532 9.76 -3.69 17.24
C PRO A 532 10.65 -3.85 18.49
N THR A 533 10.16 -4.57 19.49
CA THR A 533 10.90 -4.95 20.73
C THR A 533 12.20 -5.69 20.46
N GLU A 534 12.30 -6.35 19.30
CA GLU A 534 13.49 -6.99 18.79
C GLU A 534 14.61 -6.01 18.32
N ALA A 535 14.36 -4.70 18.32
CA ALA A 535 15.31 -3.66 17.91
C ALA A 535 15.29 -2.40 18.84
N ALA A 536 15.33 -2.61 20.16
CA ALA A 536 15.46 -1.57 21.18
C ALA A 536 14.47 -0.37 21.04
N VAL A 537 13.18 -0.65 21.25
CA VAL A 537 12.05 0.30 21.21
C VAL A 537 11.69 0.80 19.80
N ASP A 538 12.11 2.01 19.42
CA ASP A 538 11.76 2.65 18.15
C ASP A 538 13.02 2.80 17.27
N VAL A 539 12.91 2.44 16.00
CA VAL A 539 14.00 2.48 14.99
C VAL A 539 13.80 3.52 13.91
N THR A 540 12.58 4.04 13.74
CA THR A 540 12.28 5.14 12.82
C THR A 540 11.40 6.20 13.49
N TYR A 541 11.49 7.44 13.00
CA TYR A 541 10.75 8.57 13.54
C TYR A 541 10.25 9.54 12.45
N TRP A 542 9.14 10.21 12.75
CA TRP A 542 8.52 11.24 11.93
C TRP A 542 7.94 12.37 12.81
N ARG A 543 8.18 13.63 12.45
CA ARG A 543 7.52 14.79 13.07
C ARG A 543 6.22 15.08 12.34
N CYS A 544 5.07 15.08 13.03
CA CYS A 544 3.73 15.09 12.41
C CYS A 544 3.30 16.47 11.89
N GLU A 545 4.10 17.03 10.98
CA GLU A 545 3.85 18.32 10.33
C GLU A 545 2.66 18.27 9.35
N PRO A 546 1.90 19.37 9.18
CA PRO A 546 0.79 19.43 8.22
C PRO A 546 1.26 19.20 6.78
N ARG A 547 0.55 18.35 6.02
CA ARG A 547 0.87 17.97 4.64
C ARG A 547 -0.40 17.78 3.81
N GLU A 548 -0.27 17.87 2.48
CA GLU A 548 -1.37 17.60 1.55
C GLU A 548 -1.77 16.10 1.51
N ARG A 549 -0.83 15.18 1.81
CA ARG A 549 -1.13 13.74 1.92
C ARG A 549 -1.79 13.45 3.27
N ARG A 550 -2.98 12.84 3.23
CA ARG A 550 -3.67 12.29 4.43
C ARG A 550 -3.11 10.92 4.85
N VAL A 551 -1.78 10.81 4.95
CA VAL A 551 -1.05 9.60 5.34
C VAL A 551 0.06 10.00 6.30
N VAL A 552 0.19 9.28 7.42
CA VAL A 552 1.26 9.51 8.40
C VAL A 552 2.35 8.44 8.18
N PRO A 553 3.55 8.81 7.70
CA PRO A 553 4.66 7.86 7.55
C PRO A 553 5.23 7.47 8.92
N ILE A 554 5.92 6.33 8.96
CA ILE A 554 6.78 5.94 10.09
C ILE A 554 8.18 6.60 10.00
N GLY A 555 8.45 7.27 8.89
CA GLY A 555 9.50 8.28 8.76
C GLY A 555 10.87 7.74 8.41
N ARG A 556 11.92 8.29 9.04
CA ARG A 556 13.33 8.00 8.74
C ARG A 556 14.00 7.17 9.84
N PRO A 557 15.03 6.37 9.52
CA PRO A 557 15.81 5.66 10.54
C PRO A 557 16.49 6.61 11.52
N VAL A 558 16.57 6.19 12.78
CA VAL A 558 17.32 6.90 13.84
C VAL A 558 18.82 6.60 13.76
N ALA A 559 19.63 7.27 14.59
CA ALA A 559 21.08 7.13 14.57
C ALA A 559 21.57 5.67 14.70
N ASN A 560 22.62 5.33 13.96
CA ASN A 560 23.27 4.01 13.90
C ASN A 560 22.34 2.82 13.60
N THR A 561 21.16 3.09 13.03
CA THR A 561 20.20 2.10 12.57
C THR A 561 20.09 2.16 11.05
N ARG A 562 20.07 1.00 10.40
CA ARG A 562 19.82 0.86 8.95
C ARG A 562 18.42 0.29 8.72
N VAL A 563 17.77 0.69 7.64
CA VAL A 563 16.49 0.15 7.17
C VAL A 563 16.56 -0.17 5.69
N TYR A 564 16.11 -1.36 5.31
CA TYR A 564 15.99 -1.78 3.92
C TYR A 564 14.55 -2.23 3.64
N VAL A 565 14.06 -1.93 2.44
CA VAL A 565 12.75 -2.39 1.95
C VAL A 565 13.03 -3.42 0.85
N LEU A 566 12.82 -4.69 1.16
CA LEU A 566 13.26 -5.81 0.32
C LEU A 566 12.06 -6.56 -0.29
N ASP A 567 12.30 -7.23 -1.40
CA ASP A 567 11.36 -8.15 -2.02
C ASP A 567 11.38 -9.56 -1.38
N ALA A 568 10.76 -10.54 -2.03
CA ALA A 568 10.75 -11.93 -1.56
C ALA A 568 12.05 -12.70 -1.85
N GLY A 569 12.95 -12.17 -2.70
CA GLY A 569 14.29 -12.69 -2.94
C GLY A 569 15.34 -12.11 -1.99
N GLY A 570 15.08 -10.94 -1.42
CA GLY A 570 16.00 -10.20 -0.54
C GLY A 570 16.71 -9.04 -1.22
N GLU A 571 16.33 -8.67 -2.45
CA GLU A 571 16.87 -7.49 -3.14
C GLU A 571 16.05 -6.23 -2.79
N PRO A 572 16.67 -5.04 -2.74
CA PRO A 572 15.98 -3.78 -2.47
C PRO A 572 15.02 -3.37 -3.59
N VAL A 573 13.86 -2.85 -3.21
CA VAL A 573 12.82 -2.40 -4.17
C VAL A 573 12.93 -0.90 -4.50
N PRO A 574 12.48 -0.46 -5.69
CA PRO A 574 12.46 0.97 -6.07
C PRO A 574 11.55 1.88 -5.25
N VAL A 575 11.78 3.19 -5.35
CA VAL A 575 11.05 4.21 -4.61
C VAL A 575 9.59 4.31 -5.05
N GLY A 576 8.68 4.03 -4.11
CA GLY A 576 7.23 3.91 -4.30
C GLY A 576 6.73 2.46 -4.36
N VAL A 577 7.63 1.47 -4.54
CA VAL A 577 7.28 0.04 -4.58
C VAL A 577 7.14 -0.52 -3.16
N PRO A 578 6.07 -1.27 -2.84
CA PRO A 578 5.94 -1.96 -1.55
C PRO A 578 6.86 -3.19 -1.42
N GLY A 579 7.55 -3.32 -0.29
CA GLY A 579 8.31 -4.49 0.11
C GLY A 579 8.17 -4.81 1.61
N GLU A 580 8.97 -5.75 2.11
CA GLU A 580 9.09 -6.07 3.54
C GLU A 580 10.18 -5.21 4.20
N LEU A 581 9.93 -4.71 5.40
CA LEU A 581 10.91 -3.94 6.17
C LEU A 581 11.90 -4.86 6.89
N TYR A 582 13.19 -4.65 6.63
CA TYR A 582 14.32 -5.23 7.36
C TYR A 582 15.08 -4.15 8.12
N LEU A 583 15.48 -4.45 9.35
CA LEU A 583 16.20 -3.53 10.24
C LEU A 583 17.64 -4.01 10.45
N GLY A 584 18.61 -3.10 10.44
CA GLY A 584 20.03 -3.36 10.68
C GLY A 584 20.65 -2.35 11.64
N GLY A 585 21.93 -2.55 11.97
CA GLY A 585 22.68 -1.64 12.84
C GLY A 585 22.52 -1.91 14.34
N VAL A 586 22.86 -0.91 15.16
CA VAL A 586 23.29 -1.11 16.55
C VAL A 586 22.16 -1.40 17.54
N GLN A 587 20.92 -1.05 17.18
CA GLN A 587 19.73 -1.29 18.01
C GLN A 587 19.23 -2.75 17.98
N LEU A 588 19.71 -3.59 17.07
CA LEU A 588 19.23 -4.97 16.97
C LEU A 588 19.51 -5.76 18.26
N GLY A 589 18.45 -6.37 18.79
CA GLY A 589 18.56 -7.33 19.89
C GLY A 589 19.46 -8.51 19.55
N ARG A 590 19.93 -9.21 20.59
CA ARG A 590 20.79 -10.38 20.41
C ARG A 590 20.04 -11.53 19.74
N GLY A 591 18.77 -11.72 20.11
CA GLY A 591 17.86 -12.73 19.60
C GLY A 591 16.67 -12.97 20.55
N TYR A 592 15.99 -14.10 20.39
CA TYR A 592 15.02 -14.59 21.36
C TYR A 592 15.68 -15.58 22.35
N LEU A 593 15.47 -15.36 23.65
CA LEU A 593 15.99 -16.20 24.73
C LEU A 593 15.55 -17.67 24.55
N GLU A 594 16.49 -18.61 24.68
CA GLU A 594 16.29 -20.05 24.48
C GLU A 594 15.51 -20.46 23.22
N ARG A 595 15.56 -19.66 22.15
CA ARG A 595 14.94 -19.96 20.84
C ARG A 595 15.91 -19.67 19.67
N PRO A 596 17.04 -20.41 19.55
CA PRO A 596 18.03 -20.19 18.49
C PRO A 596 17.45 -20.40 17.08
N GLY A 597 16.53 -21.35 16.88
CA GLY A 597 15.89 -21.59 15.57
C GLY A 597 15.03 -20.40 15.11
N LEU A 598 14.14 -19.90 15.98
CA LEU A 598 13.32 -18.71 15.70
C LEU A 598 14.18 -17.44 15.60
N THR A 599 15.31 -17.40 16.29
CA THR A 599 16.31 -16.33 16.12
C THR A 599 16.94 -16.38 14.73
N ALA A 600 17.32 -17.56 14.22
CA ALA A 600 17.86 -17.70 12.85
C ALA A 600 16.82 -17.45 11.75
N GLU A 601 15.53 -17.69 12.00
CA GLU A 601 14.43 -17.30 11.09
C GLU A 601 14.30 -15.78 10.93
N ARG A 602 14.62 -15.01 12.00
CA ARG A 602 14.31 -13.58 12.07
C ARG A 602 15.52 -12.65 12.05
N TRP A 603 16.69 -13.08 12.53
CA TRP A 603 17.96 -12.39 12.37
C TRP A 603 18.76 -13.08 11.25
N VAL A 604 18.47 -12.71 10.01
CA VAL A 604 19.16 -13.21 8.82
C VAL A 604 20.52 -12.51 8.64
N PRO A 605 21.49 -13.07 7.90
CA PRO A 605 22.72 -12.35 7.57
C PRO A 605 22.46 -11.08 6.77
N ASP A 606 23.20 -10.01 7.04
CA ASP A 606 23.17 -8.80 6.22
C ASP A 606 24.16 -8.94 5.04
N ALA A 607 23.62 -9.09 3.82
CA ALA A 607 24.41 -9.13 2.59
C ALA A 607 24.57 -7.75 1.93
N LEU A 608 23.92 -6.71 2.47
CA LEU A 608 23.76 -5.40 1.82
C LEU A 608 24.64 -4.31 2.43
N SER A 609 24.94 -4.36 3.72
CA SER A 609 25.83 -3.37 4.37
C SER A 609 27.32 -3.52 4.05
N GLY A 610 27.74 -4.70 3.59
CA GLY A 610 29.15 -5.06 3.43
C GLY A 610 29.90 -5.33 4.76
N GLU A 611 29.22 -5.23 5.91
CA GLU A 611 29.82 -5.43 7.23
C GLU A 611 29.91 -6.92 7.60
N ALA A 612 31.13 -7.41 7.82
CA ALA A 612 31.38 -8.83 8.08
C ALA A 612 30.72 -9.30 9.40
N GLY A 613 29.70 -10.14 9.30
CA GLY A 613 28.94 -10.66 10.44
C GLY A 613 27.75 -9.81 10.88
N ALA A 614 27.42 -8.75 10.13
CA ALA A 614 26.18 -8.00 10.33
C ALA A 614 24.94 -8.87 10.08
N ARG A 615 23.81 -8.47 10.68
CA ARG A 615 22.54 -9.19 10.66
C ARG A 615 21.40 -8.21 10.41
N LEU A 616 20.31 -8.70 9.81
CA LEU A 616 19.06 -7.98 9.63
C LEU A 616 17.92 -8.65 10.40
N TYR A 617 17.16 -7.87 11.15
CA TYR A 617 15.90 -8.33 11.74
C TYR A 617 14.74 -8.17 10.74
N ARG A 618 14.07 -9.30 10.44
CA ARG A 618 12.92 -9.40 9.55
C ARG A 618 11.61 -9.10 10.29
N THR A 619 11.02 -7.94 10.02
CA THR A 619 9.89 -7.41 10.81
C THR A 619 8.55 -8.11 10.55
N GLY A 620 8.30 -8.60 9.33
CA GLY A 620 6.96 -8.99 8.85
C GLY A 620 6.03 -7.81 8.52
N ASP A 621 6.51 -6.56 8.56
CA ASP A 621 5.75 -5.36 8.18
C ASP A 621 5.95 -5.03 6.69
N ARG A 622 4.87 -4.71 5.98
CA ARG A 622 4.88 -4.21 4.59
C ARG A 622 5.05 -2.69 4.62
N VAL A 623 6.01 -2.16 3.89
CA VAL A 623 6.27 -0.71 3.81
C VAL A 623 6.64 -0.30 2.38
N ARG A 624 6.72 1.00 2.11
CA ARG A 624 7.38 1.55 0.91
C ARG A 624 8.17 2.80 1.24
N TRP A 625 9.22 3.07 0.47
CA TRP A 625 9.88 4.38 0.44
C TRP A 625 9.03 5.41 -0.31
N THR A 626 8.95 6.64 0.19
CA THR A 626 8.48 7.82 -0.55
C THR A 626 9.64 8.50 -1.29
N SER A 627 9.33 9.37 -2.27
CA SER A 627 10.32 10.23 -2.92
C SER A 627 11.03 11.21 -1.96
N ALA A 628 10.47 11.45 -0.77
CA ALA A 628 11.09 12.26 0.28
C ALA A 628 12.10 11.48 1.15
N GLY A 629 12.32 10.17 0.90
CA GLY A 629 13.16 9.34 1.76
C GLY A 629 12.54 9.14 3.13
N GLU A 630 11.28 8.72 3.16
CA GLU A 630 10.51 8.38 4.36
C GLU A 630 9.80 7.04 4.11
N LEU A 631 9.60 6.25 5.15
CA LEU A 631 8.87 4.99 5.07
C LEU A 631 7.37 5.19 5.35
N GLU A 632 6.52 4.84 4.40
CA GLU A 632 5.07 4.68 4.60
C GLU A 632 4.77 3.23 4.99
N TYR A 633 4.03 3.03 6.09
CA TYR A 633 3.61 1.71 6.58
C TYR A 633 2.30 1.26 5.91
N LEU A 634 2.28 0.01 5.41
CA LEU A 634 1.22 -0.53 4.55
C LEU A 634 0.52 -1.76 5.16
N GLY A 635 0.75 -2.05 6.44
CA GLY A 635 0.19 -3.22 7.14
C GLY A 635 1.22 -4.34 7.37
N ARG A 636 0.73 -5.54 7.71
CA ARG A 636 1.57 -6.72 7.94
C ARG A 636 1.45 -7.76 6.83
N LEU A 637 2.51 -8.53 6.64
CA LEU A 637 2.57 -9.68 5.75
C LEU A 637 2.14 -10.99 6.44
N ASP A 638 2.23 -11.04 7.78
CA ASP A 638 1.78 -12.16 8.60
C ASP A 638 0.44 -11.87 9.29
N HIS A 639 0.05 -12.74 10.24
CA HIS A 639 -1.24 -12.66 10.95
C HIS A 639 -1.16 -11.96 12.31
N GLN A 640 -0.03 -11.36 12.69
CA GLN A 640 0.02 -10.54 13.90
C GLN A 640 -0.90 -9.33 13.77
N VAL A 641 -1.52 -8.94 14.87
CA VAL A 641 -2.42 -7.79 14.94
C VAL A 641 -1.95 -6.81 16.00
N LYS A 642 -2.17 -5.53 15.75
CA LYS A 642 -1.97 -4.46 16.72
C LYS A 642 -3.35 -4.02 17.21
N VAL A 643 -3.56 -4.08 18.51
CA VAL A 643 -4.86 -3.81 19.17
C VAL A 643 -4.59 -3.09 20.48
N ARG A 644 -5.06 -1.85 20.62
CA ARG A 644 -4.96 -1.05 21.86
C ARG A 644 -3.51 -0.86 22.37
N GLY A 645 -2.56 -0.75 21.45
CA GLY A 645 -1.12 -0.64 21.71
C GLY A 645 -0.37 -1.97 21.74
N PHE A 646 -1.07 -3.10 21.87
CA PHE A 646 -0.43 -4.40 22.08
C PHE A 646 -0.19 -5.12 20.74
N ARG A 647 1.03 -5.64 20.55
CA ARG A 647 1.37 -6.56 19.47
C ARG A 647 0.94 -7.97 19.87
N ILE A 648 -0.14 -8.45 19.26
CA ILE A 648 -0.79 -9.71 19.61
C ILE A 648 -0.62 -10.72 18.47
N GLU A 649 -0.18 -11.92 18.82
CA GLU A 649 -0.20 -13.10 17.96
C GLU A 649 -1.54 -13.82 18.17
N PRO A 650 -2.47 -13.84 17.20
CA PRO A 650 -3.73 -14.55 17.37
C PRO A 650 -3.54 -16.03 17.70
N GLY A 651 -2.44 -16.64 17.22
CA GLY A 651 -2.03 -18.01 17.54
C GLY A 651 -1.86 -18.31 19.03
N GLU A 652 -1.53 -17.32 19.87
CA GLU A 652 -1.45 -17.48 21.34
C GLU A 652 -2.85 -17.61 21.97
N ILE A 653 -3.85 -16.98 21.35
CA ILE A 653 -5.26 -17.06 21.75
C ILE A 653 -5.91 -18.32 21.16
N GLU A 654 -5.58 -18.67 19.91
CA GLU A 654 -5.98 -19.92 19.25
C GLU A 654 -5.49 -21.14 20.05
N ALA A 655 -4.22 -21.15 20.47
CA ALA A 655 -3.64 -22.21 21.31
C ALA A 655 -4.34 -22.32 22.67
N ALA A 656 -4.54 -21.20 23.39
CA ALA A 656 -5.22 -21.19 24.68
C ALA A 656 -6.70 -21.61 24.60
N LEU A 657 -7.37 -21.40 23.45
CA LEU A 657 -8.71 -21.93 23.17
C LEU A 657 -8.71 -23.45 22.94
N LEU A 658 -7.72 -23.97 22.19
CA LEU A 658 -7.58 -25.40 21.87
C LEU A 658 -7.27 -26.29 23.09
N GLU A 659 -6.86 -25.71 24.22
CA GLU A 659 -6.67 -26.41 25.48
C GLU A 659 -7.97 -26.67 26.28
N ASP A 660 -9.10 -26.01 25.96
CA ASP A 660 -10.41 -26.46 26.47
C ASP A 660 -10.81 -27.75 25.75
N ALA A 661 -10.95 -28.85 26.49
CA ALA A 661 -11.25 -30.17 25.93
C ALA A 661 -12.58 -30.26 25.15
N ARG A 662 -13.43 -29.23 25.17
CA ARG A 662 -14.67 -29.11 24.38
C ARG A 662 -14.47 -28.33 23.07
N VAL A 663 -13.28 -27.78 22.81
CA VAL A 663 -12.94 -27.09 21.56
C VAL A 663 -12.26 -28.08 20.60
N ARG A 664 -12.65 -28.04 19.33
CA ARG A 664 -12.12 -28.86 18.24
C ARG A 664 -11.11 -28.08 17.40
N GLU A 665 -11.52 -26.88 16.99
CA GLU A 665 -10.74 -25.94 16.17
C GLU A 665 -11.02 -24.52 16.70
N ALA A 666 -10.04 -23.62 16.60
CA ALA A 666 -10.21 -22.21 16.93
C ALA A 666 -9.39 -21.34 15.97
N VAL A 667 -9.97 -20.22 15.53
CA VAL A 667 -9.26 -19.15 14.81
C VAL A 667 -9.62 -17.80 15.41
N VAL A 668 -8.63 -16.94 15.58
CA VAL A 668 -8.79 -15.60 16.15
C VAL A 668 -8.30 -14.57 15.13
N MET A 669 -9.00 -13.45 15.05
CA MET A 669 -8.59 -12.32 14.22
C MET A 669 -9.02 -11.00 14.84
N ALA A 670 -8.31 -9.93 14.48
CA ALA A 670 -8.81 -8.57 14.70
C ALA A 670 -9.77 -8.20 13.57
N ARG A 671 -10.86 -7.51 13.91
CA ARG A 671 -11.94 -7.09 13.01
C ARG A 671 -12.35 -5.66 13.34
N GLU A 672 -12.51 -4.82 12.34
CA GLU A 672 -13.06 -3.47 12.48
C GLU A 672 -14.42 -3.46 11.78
N ASP A 673 -15.49 -3.12 12.51
CA ASP A 673 -16.87 -3.23 11.99
C ASP A 673 -17.36 -1.94 11.30
N ALA A 674 -16.67 -0.81 11.52
CA ALA A 674 -16.82 0.44 10.77
C ALA A 674 -15.50 1.24 10.85
N PRO A 675 -15.03 1.89 9.77
CA PRO A 675 -13.76 2.62 9.79
C PRO A 675 -13.75 3.78 10.80
N GLY A 676 -12.77 3.76 11.71
CA GLY A 676 -12.34 4.95 12.46
C GLY A 676 -13.11 5.33 13.73
N THR A 677 -14.12 4.55 14.17
CA THR A 677 -14.91 4.86 15.39
C THR A 677 -14.42 4.17 16.66
N GLU A 678 -14.03 2.89 16.63
CA GLU A 678 -13.54 2.16 17.83
C GLU A 678 -12.20 1.42 17.63
N GLY A 679 -11.70 1.34 16.40
CA GLY A 679 -10.51 0.55 16.05
C GLY A 679 -10.77 -0.97 16.02
N PRO A 680 -9.73 -1.78 15.72
CA PRO A 680 -9.89 -3.21 15.51
C PRO A 680 -10.07 -3.97 16.83
N ARG A 681 -11.13 -4.77 16.94
CA ARG A 681 -11.42 -5.63 18.11
C ARG A 681 -11.11 -7.10 17.83
N LEU A 682 -10.66 -7.84 18.84
CA LEU A 682 -10.45 -9.30 18.72
C LEU A 682 -11.79 -10.05 18.71
N VAL A 683 -11.93 -10.97 17.75
CA VAL A 683 -13.05 -11.90 17.60
C VAL A 683 -12.49 -13.32 17.50
N ALA A 684 -13.08 -14.25 18.26
CA ALA A 684 -12.74 -15.67 18.22
C ALA A 684 -13.83 -16.49 17.52
N TYR A 685 -13.42 -17.28 16.55
CA TYR A 685 -14.25 -18.25 15.83
C TYR A 685 -13.91 -19.64 16.37
N VAL A 686 -14.89 -20.29 16.99
CA VAL A 686 -14.66 -21.49 17.80
C VAL A 686 -15.55 -22.62 17.33
N VAL A 687 -14.94 -23.78 17.09
CA VAL A 687 -15.64 -25.00 16.70
C VAL A 687 -15.69 -25.94 17.90
N PRO A 688 -16.89 -26.29 18.42
CA PRO A 688 -17.00 -27.24 19.52
C PRO A 688 -16.72 -28.68 19.05
N ARG A 689 -16.35 -29.54 20.01
CA ARG A 689 -16.43 -31.00 19.89
C ARG A 689 -17.85 -31.45 20.23
N GLU A 690 -18.24 -32.61 19.70
CA GLU A 690 -19.46 -33.30 20.13
C GLU A 690 -19.39 -33.58 21.64
N GLY A 691 -20.33 -33.01 22.40
CA GLY A 691 -20.26 -32.94 23.85
C GLY A 691 -21.21 -31.91 24.47
N PRO A 692 -21.01 -31.51 25.73
CA PRO A 692 -21.83 -30.49 26.37
C PRO A 692 -21.63 -29.10 25.75
N GLU A 693 -22.70 -28.31 25.73
CA GLU A 693 -22.78 -26.99 25.11
C GLU A 693 -21.65 -26.04 25.56
N VAL A 694 -21.05 -25.32 24.60
CA VAL A 694 -19.89 -24.45 24.83
C VAL A 694 -20.32 -22.98 24.84
N ALA A 695 -20.77 -22.50 25.99
CA ALA A 695 -21.21 -21.12 26.14
C ALA A 695 -20.04 -20.11 25.95
N PRO A 696 -20.18 -19.09 25.07
CA PRO A 696 -19.19 -18.03 24.86
C PRO A 696 -18.62 -17.37 26.13
N ALA A 697 -19.46 -17.16 27.13
CA ALA A 697 -19.05 -16.57 28.41
C ALA A 697 -18.03 -17.44 29.17
N GLU A 698 -18.15 -18.76 29.08
CA GLU A 698 -17.22 -19.69 29.73
C GLU A 698 -15.84 -19.74 29.06
N LEU A 699 -15.80 -19.62 27.73
CA LEU A 699 -14.54 -19.52 26.98
C LEU A 699 -13.84 -18.22 27.32
N ARG A 700 -14.57 -17.10 27.36
CA ARG A 700 -14.05 -15.80 27.78
C ARG A 700 -13.46 -15.84 29.19
N ALA A 701 -14.16 -16.45 30.14
CA ALA A 701 -13.67 -16.63 31.51
C ALA A 701 -12.40 -17.50 31.58
N ARG A 702 -12.31 -18.56 30.77
CA ARG A 702 -11.12 -19.43 30.68
C ARG A 702 -9.90 -18.70 30.11
N LEU A 703 -10.07 -17.93 29.04
CA LEU A 703 -8.97 -17.14 28.48
C LEU A 703 -8.50 -16.05 29.44
N ALA A 704 -9.42 -15.37 30.12
CA ALA A 704 -9.08 -14.34 31.12
C ALA A 704 -8.32 -14.88 32.36
N ALA A 705 -8.35 -16.19 32.61
CA ALA A 705 -7.57 -16.83 33.67
C ALA A 705 -6.11 -17.14 33.27
N ARG A 706 -5.74 -17.00 31.98
CA ARG A 706 -4.47 -17.49 31.42
C ARG A 706 -3.74 -16.47 30.55
N LEU A 707 -4.48 -15.63 29.83
CA LEU A 707 -3.97 -14.57 28.97
C LEU A 707 -4.20 -13.17 29.58
N PRO A 708 -3.34 -12.17 29.29
CA PRO A 708 -3.59 -10.78 29.65
C PRO A 708 -4.91 -10.25 29.09
N GLU A 709 -5.55 -9.30 29.78
CA GLU A 709 -6.86 -8.74 29.43
C GLU A 709 -6.98 -8.31 27.95
N HIS A 710 -5.93 -7.71 27.39
CA HIS A 710 -5.91 -7.23 26.00
C HIS A 710 -5.90 -8.35 24.95
N MET A 711 -5.53 -9.58 25.31
CA MET A 711 -5.59 -10.76 24.45
C MET A 711 -6.93 -11.48 24.51
N VAL A 712 -7.83 -11.14 25.43
CA VAL A 712 -9.13 -11.82 25.58
C VAL A 712 -10.10 -11.32 24.50
N PRO A 713 -10.65 -12.22 23.64
CA PRO A 713 -11.59 -11.82 22.59
C PRO A 713 -12.83 -11.09 23.11
N SER A 714 -13.21 -10.04 22.39
CA SER A 714 -14.37 -9.21 22.72
C SER A 714 -15.70 -9.89 22.38
N ALA A 715 -15.70 -10.69 21.31
CA ALA A 715 -16.83 -11.47 20.81
C ALA A 715 -16.35 -12.88 20.42
N PHE A 716 -17.28 -13.84 20.48
CA PHE A 716 -17.07 -15.23 20.10
C PHE A 716 -18.18 -15.64 19.13
N VAL A 717 -17.83 -16.40 18.10
CA VAL A 717 -18.77 -16.96 17.12
C VAL A 717 -18.56 -18.47 17.09
N LEU A 718 -19.63 -19.22 17.35
CA LEU A 718 -19.60 -20.68 17.26
C LEU A 718 -19.84 -21.12 15.81
N LEU A 719 -19.09 -22.12 15.33
CA LEU A 719 -19.19 -22.68 13.98
C LEU A 719 -19.11 -24.21 14.04
N ASP A 720 -19.84 -24.94 13.19
CA ASP A 720 -19.74 -26.42 13.14
C ASP A 720 -18.39 -26.93 12.59
N ARG A 721 -17.69 -26.05 11.85
CA ARG A 721 -16.37 -26.25 11.23
C ARG A 721 -15.77 -24.90 10.84
N LEU A 722 -14.44 -24.81 10.76
CA LEU A 722 -13.84 -23.65 10.10
C LEU A 722 -14.05 -23.73 8.58
N PRO A 723 -14.29 -22.58 7.89
CA PRO A 723 -14.25 -22.52 6.44
C PRO A 723 -12.81 -22.74 5.96
N LEU A 724 -12.60 -23.61 4.98
CA LEU A 724 -11.29 -23.92 4.42
C LEU A 724 -11.21 -23.47 2.96
N SER A 725 -10.10 -22.81 2.61
CA SER A 725 -9.70 -22.55 1.23
C SER A 725 -9.39 -23.85 0.48
N ALA A 726 -9.31 -23.79 -0.85
CA ALA A 726 -8.98 -24.93 -1.71
C ALA A 726 -7.64 -25.62 -1.36
N ASN A 727 -6.73 -24.92 -0.67
CA ASN A 727 -5.44 -25.44 -0.21
C ASN A 727 -5.49 -26.03 1.23
N GLY A 728 -6.68 -26.28 1.78
CA GLY A 728 -6.87 -26.88 3.11
C GLY A 728 -6.57 -25.96 4.31
N LYS A 729 -6.14 -24.72 4.07
CA LYS A 729 -5.93 -23.69 5.11
C LYS A 729 -7.21 -22.92 5.39
N VAL A 730 -7.42 -22.48 6.63
CA VAL A 730 -8.61 -21.72 7.04
C VAL A 730 -8.76 -20.42 6.23
N ASP A 731 -9.92 -20.23 5.62
CA ASP A 731 -10.26 -19.00 4.92
C ASP A 731 -10.82 -17.95 5.90
N ARG A 732 -9.93 -17.08 6.38
CA ARG A 732 -10.29 -15.99 7.29
C ARG A 732 -11.20 -14.92 6.67
N ARG A 733 -11.39 -14.88 5.33
CA ARG A 733 -12.34 -13.97 4.66
C ARG A 733 -13.76 -14.53 4.61
N ALA A 734 -13.91 -15.86 4.72
CA ALA A 734 -15.20 -16.55 4.78
C ALA A 734 -15.76 -16.69 6.21
N LEU A 735 -15.13 -16.08 7.22
CA LEU A 735 -15.61 -16.09 8.60
C LEU A 735 -16.76 -15.08 8.80
N PRO A 736 -17.92 -15.48 9.36
CA PRO A 736 -19.12 -14.66 9.39
C PRO A 736 -19.07 -13.47 10.36
N ALA A 737 -20.05 -12.58 10.27
CA ALA A 737 -20.32 -11.55 11.28
C ALA A 737 -21.21 -12.13 12.41
N PRO A 738 -21.15 -11.59 13.65
CA PRO A 738 -22.10 -11.95 14.71
C PRO A 738 -23.51 -11.33 14.49
N GLU A 739 -24.58 -12.11 14.71
CA GLU A 739 -25.96 -11.82 14.25
C GLU A 739 -27.03 -11.53 15.36
N ARG A 740 -28.31 -11.39 14.95
CA ARG A 740 -29.57 -11.25 15.74
C ARG A 740 -30.73 -12.00 14.99
N ALA A 741 -31.83 -12.44 15.66
CA ALA A 741 -32.69 -13.63 15.33
C ALA A 741 -34.03 -13.52 14.47
N GLU A 742 -34.73 -14.66 14.22
CA GLU A 742 -35.68 -15.07 13.10
C GLU A 742 -37.26 -15.09 13.37
N ALA A 743 -38.26 -15.79 12.71
CA ALA A 743 -38.48 -16.82 11.62
C ALA A 743 -39.97 -16.98 11.10
N GLY A 744 -40.27 -17.71 9.98
CA GLY A 744 -41.61 -18.25 9.50
C GLY A 744 -41.74 -18.49 7.95
N ALA A 745 -42.73 -19.12 7.24
CA ALA A 745 -43.91 -20.01 7.47
C ALA A 745 -44.40 -20.71 6.11
N TYR A 746 -45.54 -21.48 6.01
CA TYR A 746 -45.80 -22.44 4.85
C TYR A 746 -47.27 -22.79 4.37
N ALA A 747 -47.48 -23.15 3.06
CA ALA A 747 -48.67 -23.85 2.44
C ALA A 747 -48.40 -24.51 1.02
N ALA A 748 -49.11 -25.55 0.52
CA ALA A 748 -48.61 -26.58 -0.47
C ALA A 748 -48.97 -26.52 -2.03
N PRO A 749 -48.32 -27.35 -2.93
CA PRO A 749 -48.45 -27.41 -4.43
C PRO A 749 -49.74 -27.95 -5.12
N ARG A 750 -49.89 -27.68 -6.44
CA ARG A 750 -51.06 -28.07 -7.28
C ARG A 750 -50.83 -28.63 -8.71
N THR A 751 -49.76 -28.31 -9.43
CA THR A 751 -49.52 -28.80 -10.82
C THR A 751 -48.19 -29.53 -10.98
N SER A 752 -48.00 -30.33 -12.04
CA SER A 752 -46.75 -31.10 -12.25
C SER A 752 -45.50 -30.21 -12.39
N THR A 753 -45.64 -29.03 -13.01
CA THR A 753 -44.54 -28.07 -13.15
C THR A 753 -44.26 -27.36 -11.81
N GLU A 754 -45.29 -27.04 -11.02
CA GLU A 754 -45.14 -26.58 -9.63
C GLU A 754 -44.54 -27.64 -8.69
N GLU A 755 -44.88 -28.92 -8.86
CA GLU A 755 -44.48 -30.00 -7.96
C GLU A 755 -42.98 -30.31 -8.12
N VAL A 756 -42.49 -30.33 -9.37
CA VAL A 756 -41.05 -30.44 -9.67
C VAL A 756 -40.30 -29.16 -9.31
N LEU A 757 -40.83 -27.96 -9.60
CA LEU A 757 -40.19 -26.70 -9.17
C LEU A 757 -40.19 -26.55 -7.64
N GLY A 758 -41.22 -27.01 -6.94
CA GLY A 758 -41.33 -26.96 -5.49
C GLY A 758 -40.34 -27.91 -4.81
N GLY A 759 -40.10 -29.08 -5.41
CA GLY A 759 -38.98 -29.95 -5.04
C GLY A 759 -37.64 -29.24 -5.24
N ILE A 760 -37.39 -28.67 -6.41
CA ILE A 760 -36.16 -27.91 -6.72
C ILE A 760 -35.95 -26.74 -5.74
N TRP A 761 -36.98 -25.97 -5.41
CA TRP A 761 -36.85 -24.87 -4.42
C TRP A 761 -36.58 -25.41 -3.01
N ALA A 762 -37.25 -26.50 -2.59
CA ALA A 762 -37.01 -27.11 -1.29
C ALA A 762 -35.58 -27.64 -1.14
N GLU A 763 -35.08 -28.30 -2.19
CA GLU A 763 -33.74 -28.89 -2.23
C GLU A 763 -32.63 -27.83 -2.34
N VAL A 764 -32.85 -26.74 -3.08
CA VAL A 764 -31.89 -25.62 -3.19
C VAL A 764 -31.92 -24.69 -1.97
N LEU A 765 -33.07 -24.50 -1.31
CA LEU A 765 -33.18 -23.68 -0.09
C LEU A 765 -32.93 -24.46 1.22
N GLY A 766 -32.76 -25.79 1.15
CA GLY A 766 -32.54 -26.64 2.32
C GLY A 766 -33.76 -26.77 3.25
N LEU A 767 -34.97 -26.56 2.73
CA LEU A 767 -36.23 -26.57 3.49
C LEU A 767 -36.96 -27.89 3.30
N GLU A 768 -37.56 -28.44 4.37
CA GLU A 768 -38.26 -29.73 4.30
C GLU A 768 -39.37 -29.74 3.23
N ARG A 769 -40.10 -28.62 3.07
CA ARG A 769 -41.12 -28.36 2.05
C ARG A 769 -41.17 -26.86 1.72
N VAL A 770 -41.38 -26.50 0.45
CA VAL A 770 -41.57 -25.11 -0.01
C VAL A 770 -42.97 -24.89 -0.57
N GLY A 771 -43.51 -23.69 -0.34
CA GLY A 771 -44.94 -23.43 -0.52
C GLY A 771 -45.36 -22.70 -1.79
N THR A 772 -46.60 -22.91 -2.24
CA THR A 772 -47.13 -22.31 -3.49
C THR A 772 -47.19 -20.80 -3.47
N GLY A 773 -47.69 -20.24 -2.38
CA GLY A 773 -47.72 -18.80 -2.14
C GLY A 773 -46.44 -18.24 -1.53
N ALA A 774 -45.38 -19.04 -1.41
CA ALA A 774 -44.11 -18.58 -0.84
C ALA A 774 -43.26 -17.87 -1.89
N SER A 775 -42.65 -16.76 -1.50
CA SER A 775 -41.61 -16.06 -2.23
C SER A 775 -40.28 -16.81 -2.10
N PHE A 776 -39.50 -16.88 -3.18
CA PHE A 776 -38.17 -17.49 -3.15
C PHE A 776 -37.23 -16.76 -2.17
N PHE A 777 -37.35 -15.43 -2.12
CA PHE A 777 -36.41 -14.56 -1.41
C PHE A 777 -36.75 -14.41 0.08
N ASP A 778 -38.04 -14.43 0.42
CA ASP A 778 -38.49 -14.35 1.82
C ASP A 778 -38.16 -15.63 2.61
N LEU A 779 -37.94 -16.74 1.90
CA LEU A 779 -37.44 -18.02 2.44
C LEU A 779 -35.90 -18.10 2.49
N GLY A 780 -35.19 -16.96 2.44
CA GLY A 780 -33.72 -16.90 2.49
C GLY A 780 -33.02 -17.12 1.14
N GLY A 781 -33.78 -17.31 0.06
CA GLY A 781 -33.23 -17.37 -1.29
C GLY A 781 -32.54 -16.07 -1.68
N HIS A 782 -31.33 -16.16 -2.21
CA HIS A 782 -30.58 -15.01 -2.74
C HIS A 782 -30.12 -15.30 -4.18
N SER A 783 -29.57 -14.31 -4.87
CA SER A 783 -29.28 -14.36 -6.31
C SER A 783 -28.42 -15.54 -6.79
N LEU A 784 -27.66 -16.19 -5.88
CA LEU A 784 -26.86 -17.38 -6.17
C LEU A 784 -27.69 -18.67 -6.14
N LEU A 785 -28.55 -18.83 -5.13
CA LEU A 785 -29.53 -19.93 -5.04
C LEU A 785 -30.59 -19.79 -6.14
N ALA A 786 -30.96 -18.55 -6.50
CA ALA A 786 -31.83 -18.24 -7.62
C ALA A 786 -31.24 -18.75 -8.96
N LEU A 787 -29.92 -18.61 -9.13
CA LEU A 787 -29.17 -19.16 -10.26
C LEU A 787 -29.18 -20.70 -10.27
N GLN A 788 -29.09 -21.36 -9.11
CA GLN A 788 -29.20 -22.81 -9.00
C GLN A 788 -30.61 -23.32 -9.33
N VAL A 789 -31.66 -22.71 -8.78
CA VAL A 789 -33.06 -23.02 -9.14
C VAL A 789 -33.30 -22.88 -10.64
N VAL A 790 -32.81 -21.80 -11.24
CA VAL A 790 -32.90 -21.58 -12.69
C VAL A 790 -32.10 -22.64 -13.47
N SER A 791 -30.90 -23.00 -13.02
CA SER A 791 -30.09 -24.07 -13.63
C SER A 791 -30.75 -25.45 -13.55
N TRP A 792 -31.39 -25.78 -12.43
CA TRP A 792 -32.06 -27.07 -12.25
C TRP A 792 -33.41 -27.12 -12.97
N ALA A 793 -34.14 -26.00 -13.04
CA ALA A 793 -35.32 -25.88 -13.90
C ALA A 793 -34.96 -26.01 -15.39
N ARG A 794 -33.89 -25.36 -15.85
CA ARG A 794 -33.32 -25.54 -17.20
C ARG A 794 -33.05 -27.02 -17.48
N GLN A 795 -32.44 -27.73 -16.53
CA GLN A 795 -32.07 -29.14 -16.67
C GLN A 795 -33.28 -30.11 -16.59
N ALA A 796 -34.28 -29.81 -15.76
CA ALA A 796 -35.46 -30.66 -15.56
C ALA A 796 -36.51 -30.51 -16.67
N PHE A 797 -36.67 -29.30 -17.22
CA PHE A 797 -37.70 -29.01 -18.22
C PHE A 797 -37.13 -28.82 -19.65
N GLY A 798 -35.84 -28.56 -19.80
CA GLY A 798 -35.20 -28.38 -21.11
C GLY A 798 -35.51 -27.03 -21.76
N VAL A 799 -35.49 -25.94 -20.98
CA VAL A 799 -35.90 -24.59 -21.42
C VAL A 799 -34.91 -23.51 -20.98
N GLU A 800 -34.67 -22.49 -21.82
CA GLU A 800 -33.86 -21.31 -21.49
C GLU A 800 -34.64 -20.32 -20.61
N LEU A 801 -34.89 -20.68 -19.34
CA LEU A 801 -35.54 -19.79 -18.37
C LEU A 801 -34.57 -18.67 -17.94
N PRO A 802 -34.82 -17.38 -18.22
CA PRO A 802 -33.92 -16.30 -17.83
C PRO A 802 -34.11 -15.92 -16.35
N LEU A 803 -33.03 -15.55 -15.66
CA LEU A 803 -33.07 -15.29 -14.20
C LEU A 803 -34.15 -14.27 -13.78
N ARG A 804 -34.42 -13.24 -14.61
CA ARG A 804 -35.51 -12.26 -14.37
C ARG A 804 -36.88 -12.91 -14.16
N ALA A 805 -37.17 -14.06 -14.77
CA ALA A 805 -38.46 -14.74 -14.62
C ALA A 805 -38.69 -15.24 -13.18
N LEU A 806 -37.62 -15.59 -12.46
CA LEU A 806 -37.68 -15.97 -11.04
C LEU A 806 -37.81 -14.76 -10.10
N PHE A 807 -37.38 -13.57 -10.52
CA PHE A 807 -37.62 -12.31 -9.78
C PHE A 807 -39.01 -11.70 -10.11
N GLU A 808 -39.54 -11.93 -11.30
CA GLU A 808 -40.88 -11.49 -11.72
C GLU A 808 -41.99 -12.42 -11.20
N ALA A 809 -41.69 -13.71 -11.01
CA ALA A 809 -42.58 -14.68 -10.36
C ALA A 809 -42.55 -14.52 -8.83
N HIS A 810 -43.50 -13.75 -8.29
CA HIS A 810 -43.61 -13.47 -6.85
C HIS A 810 -44.04 -14.69 -6.00
N SER A 811 -44.24 -15.85 -6.62
CA SER A 811 -44.60 -17.12 -5.98
C SER A 811 -44.19 -18.31 -6.86
N LEU A 812 -44.09 -19.50 -6.27
CA LEU A 812 -43.77 -20.75 -6.97
C LEU A 812 -44.75 -21.05 -8.13
N GLU A 813 -46.05 -20.76 -7.94
CA GLU A 813 -47.11 -20.91 -8.94
C GLU A 813 -46.86 -20.04 -10.18
N ALA A 814 -46.38 -18.80 -10.00
CA ALA A 814 -46.13 -17.88 -11.10
C ALA A 814 -44.92 -18.27 -11.97
N LEU A 815 -43.96 -19.04 -11.43
CA LEU A 815 -42.80 -19.51 -12.17
C LEU A 815 -43.14 -20.69 -13.09
N ALA A 816 -43.97 -21.61 -12.62
CA ALA A 816 -44.36 -22.82 -13.35
C ALA A 816 -44.94 -22.49 -14.73
N ALA A 817 -45.92 -21.59 -14.79
CA ALA A 817 -46.56 -21.16 -16.03
C ALA A 817 -45.61 -20.45 -17.02
N ARG A 818 -44.40 -20.06 -16.59
CA ARG A 818 -43.38 -19.41 -17.44
C ARG A 818 -42.39 -20.40 -18.06
N VAL A 819 -42.18 -21.55 -17.41
CA VAL A 819 -41.28 -22.63 -17.86
C VAL A 819 -41.82 -23.32 -19.10
N ASP A 820 -43.11 -23.69 -19.09
CA ASP A 820 -43.70 -24.52 -20.15
C ASP A 820 -43.79 -23.82 -21.53
N ALA A 821 -43.57 -22.50 -21.59
CA ALA A 821 -43.61 -21.69 -22.83
C ALA A 821 -42.27 -21.51 -23.55
N LEU A 822 -41.15 -22.04 -23.02
CA LEU A 822 -39.78 -21.75 -23.48
C LEU A 822 -39.08 -22.97 -24.13
N ARG A 823 -39.85 -23.86 -24.76
CA ARG A 823 -39.49 -25.28 -24.95
C ARG A 823 -39.40 -25.75 -26.42
N GLU A 824 -39.53 -24.86 -27.39
CA GLU A 824 -39.91 -25.24 -28.77
C GLU A 824 -38.92 -24.84 -29.90
N GLU A 825 -37.83 -24.10 -29.65
CA GLU A 825 -37.01 -23.47 -30.72
C GLU A 825 -35.48 -23.49 -30.47
N GLY A 826 -34.64 -23.74 -31.51
CA GLY A 826 -33.16 -23.59 -31.44
C GLY A 826 -32.32 -24.20 -32.61
N GLY A 827 -31.06 -23.76 -32.78
CA GLY A 827 -30.06 -24.30 -33.76
C GLY A 827 -28.96 -23.31 -34.20
N ALA A 828 -27.77 -23.78 -34.63
CA ALA A 828 -26.60 -22.93 -34.99
C ALA A 828 -25.69 -23.52 -36.11
N VAL A 829 -24.82 -22.68 -36.73
CA VAL A 829 -23.92 -23.02 -37.87
C VAL A 829 -22.63 -22.15 -37.85
N ALA A 830 -21.54 -22.64 -38.44
CA ALA A 830 -20.29 -21.89 -38.68
C ALA A 830 -20.42 -20.68 -39.65
N ALA A 831 -19.47 -19.74 -39.59
CA ALA A 831 -19.70 -18.35 -39.98
C ALA A 831 -19.27 -17.94 -41.43
N PRO A 832 -19.92 -16.92 -42.05
CA PRO A 832 -19.89 -16.68 -43.50
C PRO A 832 -18.92 -15.57 -43.97
N MET A 833 -18.94 -15.31 -45.29
CA MET A 833 -18.30 -14.17 -45.97
C MET A 833 -19.02 -12.82 -45.65
N ILE A 834 -18.34 -11.68 -45.85
CA ILE A 834 -19.00 -10.35 -45.79
C ILE A 834 -19.65 -10.05 -47.15
N GLU A 835 -20.94 -9.71 -47.13
CA GLU A 835 -21.71 -9.26 -48.29
C GLU A 835 -22.18 -7.81 -48.09
N ARG A 836 -22.64 -7.14 -49.16
CA ARG A 836 -23.07 -5.73 -49.12
C ARG A 836 -24.56 -5.64 -48.75
N GLU A 837 -24.85 -5.15 -47.55
CA GLU A 837 -26.17 -5.19 -46.92
C GLU A 837 -27.15 -4.12 -47.46
N PRO A 838 -28.47 -4.39 -47.51
CA PRO A 838 -29.47 -3.40 -47.91
C PRO A 838 -29.51 -2.18 -46.99
N ARG A 839 -29.24 -0.98 -47.53
CA ARG A 839 -29.24 0.30 -46.80
C ARG A 839 -30.65 0.82 -46.39
N GLY A 840 -31.66 -0.05 -46.42
CA GLY A 840 -33.04 0.26 -46.02
C GLY A 840 -33.44 -0.29 -44.65
N GLU A 841 -32.66 -1.20 -44.08
CA GLU A 841 -32.95 -1.86 -42.79
C GLU A 841 -32.15 -1.23 -41.64
N PRO A 842 -32.54 -1.43 -40.37
CA PRO A 842 -31.81 -0.90 -39.21
C PRO A 842 -30.44 -1.60 -39.07
N LEU A 843 -29.36 -0.91 -39.43
CA LEU A 843 -28.01 -1.45 -39.40
C LEU A 843 -27.46 -1.46 -37.95
N PRO A 844 -27.05 -2.61 -37.39
CA PRO A 844 -26.47 -2.68 -36.05
C PRO A 844 -25.12 -1.96 -35.97
N LEU A 845 -24.76 -1.50 -34.76
CA LEU A 845 -23.38 -1.09 -34.46
C LEU A 845 -22.46 -2.32 -34.43
N SER A 846 -21.22 -2.16 -34.87
CA SER A 846 -20.13 -3.08 -34.50
C SER A 846 -19.96 -3.14 -32.97
N PHE A 847 -19.31 -4.17 -32.42
CA PHE A 847 -19.10 -4.23 -30.96
C PHE A 847 -18.22 -3.08 -30.44
N GLY A 848 -17.22 -2.64 -31.22
CA GLY A 848 -16.39 -1.47 -30.92
C GLY A 848 -17.23 -0.18 -30.84
N GLN A 849 -18.11 0.04 -31.82
CA GLN A 849 -19.04 1.18 -31.78
C GLN A 849 -20.01 1.09 -30.61
N GLN A 850 -20.56 -0.10 -30.30
CA GLN A 850 -21.49 -0.26 -29.17
C GLN A 850 -20.81 0.07 -27.84
N ARG A 851 -19.53 -0.29 -27.66
CA ARG A 851 -18.74 0.13 -26.48
C ARG A 851 -18.70 1.66 -26.38
N LEU A 852 -18.33 2.37 -27.45
CA LEU A 852 -18.20 3.83 -27.41
C LEU A 852 -19.56 4.54 -27.27
N TRP A 853 -20.62 4.03 -27.89
CA TRP A 853 -21.99 4.49 -27.68
C TRP A 853 -22.41 4.34 -26.21
N VAL A 854 -22.19 3.19 -25.59
CA VAL A 854 -22.52 2.99 -24.16
C VAL A 854 -21.71 3.93 -23.26
N VAL A 855 -20.44 4.21 -23.58
CA VAL A 855 -19.62 5.17 -22.81
C VAL A 855 -20.13 6.60 -22.98
N ASP A 856 -20.48 7.05 -24.19
CA ASP A 856 -21.09 8.37 -24.43
C ASP A 856 -22.41 8.56 -23.65
N ARG A 857 -23.22 7.51 -23.50
CA ARG A 857 -24.45 7.54 -22.66
C ARG A 857 -24.18 7.55 -21.16
N LEU A 858 -22.97 7.23 -20.71
CA LEU A 858 -22.55 7.29 -19.30
C LEU A 858 -21.77 8.57 -18.98
N GLU A 859 -21.01 9.09 -19.95
CA GLU A 859 -20.18 10.30 -19.86
C GLU A 859 -20.59 11.35 -20.92
N PRO A 860 -21.86 11.80 -20.96
CA PRO A 860 -22.36 12.65 -22.04
C PRO A 860 -21.64 14.00 -22.10
N GLY A 861 -21.11 14.34 -23.27
CA GLY A 861 -20.28 15.54 -23.46
C GLY A 861 -18.80 15.35 -23.12
N SER A 862 -18.33 14.11 -22.91
CA SER A 862 -16.90 13.79 -22.80
C SER A 862 -16.19 13.96 -24.15
N ALA A 863 -15.06 14.68 -24.15
CA ALA A 863 -14.20 14.83 -25.32
C ALA A 863 -13.10 13.75 -25.40
N ALA A 864 -13.04 12.80 -24.45
CA ALA A 864 -11.93 11.87 -24.31
C ALA A 864 -11.70 11.00 -25.58
N TYR A 865 -12.77 10.62 -26.28
CA TYR A 865 -12.72 9.78 -27.48
C TYR A 865 -12.64 10.60 -28.79
N ASN A 866 -12.21 11.85 -28.72
CA ASN A 866 -11.85 12.64 -29.90
C ASN A 866 -10.49 12.19 -30.44
N MET A 867 -10.42 11.99 -31.75
CA MET A 867 -9.17 11.88 -32.51
C MET A 867 -8.92 13.21 -33.23
N ALA A 868 -8.07 14.04 -32.65
CA ALA A 868 -7.63 15.29 -33.25
C ALA A 868 -6.26 15.13 -33.93
N GLY A 869 -6.13 15.72 -35.11
CA GLY A 869 -4.87 15.82 -35.85
C GLY A 869 -4.78 17.14 -36.60
N ALA A 870 -3.57 17.56 -36.94
CA ALA A 870 -3.32 18.77 -37.71
C ALA A 870 -2.26 18.54 -38.78
N LEU A 871 -2.46 19.13 -39.95
CA LEU A 871 -1.48 19.16 -41.04
C LEU A 871 -1.02 20.61 -41.25
N ARG A 872 0.29 20.91 -41.17
CA ARG A 872 0.79 22.21 -41.65
C ARG A 872 0.95 22.16 -43.16
N LEU A 873 0.38 23.13 -43.86
CA LEU A 873 0.28 23.21 -45.31
C LEU A 873 1.04 24.44 -45.80
N ARG A 874 2.14 24.23 -46.51
CA ARG A 874 2.99 25.29 -47.07
C ARG A 874 2.85 25.35 -48.58
N GLY A 875 2.62 26.56 -49.11
CA GLY A 875 2.34 26.83 -50.52
C GLY A 875 1.01 27.57 -50.75
N ALA A 876 0.68 27.79 -52.02
CA ALA A 876 -0.55 28.49 -52.42
C ALA A 876 -1.77 27.55 -52.35
N LEU A 877 -2.59 27.72 -51.30
CA LEU A 877 -3.74 26.87 -51.02
C LEU A 877 -5.00 27.28 -51.82
N ASP A 878 -5.37 26.48 -52.83
CA ASP A 878 -6.71 26.50 -53.44
C ASP A 878 -7.75 25.96 -52.44
N THR A 879 -8.63 26.82 -51.92
CA THR A 879 -9.69 26.41 -50.99
C THR A 879 -10.94 25.81 -51.66
N GLY A 880 -11.11 25.97 -52.97
CA GLY A 880 -12.13 25.29 -53.77
C GLY A 880 -11.79 23.81 -53.98
N ALA A 881 -10.53 23.51 -54.30
CA ALA A 881 -9.99 22.16 -54.34
C ALA A 881 -10.01 21.49 -52.95
N LEU A 882 -9.68 22.24 -51.89
CA LEU A 882 -9.77 21.78 -50.49
C LEU A 882 -11.19 21.31 -50.13
N ARG A 883 -12.20 22.18 -50.34
CA ARG A 883 -13.61 21.87 -50.04
C ARG A 883 -14.11 20.69 -50.88
N SER A 884 -13.76 20.65 -52.16
CA SER A 884 -14.11 19.55 -53.07
C SER A 884 -13.52 18.20 -52.64
N SER A 885 -12.33 18.21 -52.04
CA SER A 885 -11.65 17.00 -51.52
C SER A 885 -12.35 16.46 -50.27
N LEU A 886 -12.70 17.33 -49.32
CA LEU A 886 -13.45 16.95 -48.11
C LEU A 886 -14.83 16.38 -48.46
N ASP A 887 -15.56 17.04 -49.36
CA ASP A 887 -16.88 16.60 -49.85
C ASP A 887 -16.80 15.25 -50.61
N ALA A 888 -15.68 14.96 -51.26
CA ALA A 888 -15.45 13.67 -51.94
C ALA A 888 -15.15 12.54 -50.95
N LEU A 889 -14.40 12.79 -49.87
CA LEU A 889 -14.15 11.81 -48.80
C LEU A 889 -15.46 11.40 -48.11
N VAL A 890 -16.28 12.37 -47.70
CA VAL A 890 -17.56 12.11 -47.00
C VAL A 890 -18.60 11.45 -47.93
N ARG A 891 -18.53 11.69 -49.24
CA ARG A 891 -19.31 10.94 -50.22
C ARG A 891 -18.88 9.47 -50.28
N ARG A 892 -17.56 9.23 -50.34
CA ARG A 892 -16.92 7.92 -50.53
C ARG A 892 -17.03 6.98 -49.33
N HIS A 893 -16.80 7.49 -48.12
CA HIS A 893 -16.79 6.71 -46.88
C HIS A 893 -18.09 6.94 -46.12
N GLU A 894 -18.95 5.92 -46.04
CA GLU A 894 -20.27 6.03 -45.38
C GLU A 894 -20.14 6.45 -43.91
N THR A 895 -19.10 5.98 -43.20
CA THR A 895 -18.92 6.21 -41.77
C THR A 895 -18.72 7.70 -41.40
N LEU A 896 -18.13 8.51 -42.29
CA LEU A 896 -17.96 9.97 -42.06
C LEU A 896 -19.29 10.74 -42.01
N ARG A 897 -20.37 10.10 -42.50
CA ARG A 897 -21.75 10.60 -42.48
C ARG A 897 -22.71 9.62 -41.78
N THR A 898 -22.19 8.83 -40.84
CA THR A 898 -23.01 8.02 -39.92
C THR A 898 -23.22 8.77 -38.61
N THR A 899 -24.46 8.79 -38.11
CA THR A 899 -24.77 9.03 -36.69
C THR A 899 -25.42 7.79 -36.08
N PHE A 900 -25.66 7.80 -34.77
CA PHE A 900 -26.11 6.63 -34.01
C PHE A 900 -27.44 6.96 -33.31
N ALA A 901 -28.39 6.03 -33.33
CA ALA A 901 -29.69 6.25 -32.72
C ALA A 901 -30.19 4.98 -32.04
N GLU A 902 -31.07 5.11 -31.05
CA GLU A 902 -31.80 3.98 -30.49
C GLU A 902 -33.09 3.74 -31.28
N ARG A 903 -33.35 2.48 -31.66
CA ARG A 903 -34.63 2.03 -32.23
C ARG A 903 -35.02 0.72 -31.57
N ASP A 904 -36.24 0.62 -31.09
CA ASP A 904 -36.81 -0.58 -30.47
C ASP A 904 -35.94 -1.18 -29.34
N GLY A 905 -35.23 -0.31 -28.60
CA GLY A 905 -34.32 -0.68 -27.50
C GLY A 905 -32.90 -1.12 -27.94
N ALA A 906 -32.58 -1.05 -29.24
CA ALA A 906 -31.27 -1.39 -29.79
C ALA A 906 -30.59 -0.16 -30.43
N PRO A 907 -29.27 0.02 -30.27
CA PRO A 907 -28.55 1.05 -30.99
C PRO A 907 -28.34 0.65 -32.47
N VAL A 908 -28.54 1.59 -33.39
CA VAL A 908 -28.40 1.41 -34.83
C VAL A 908 -27.61 2.54 -35.48
N GLN A 909 -26.95 2.24 -36.60
CA GLN A 909 -26.25 3.18 -37.46
C GLN A 909 -27.23 3.88 -38.40
N VAL A 910 -27.17 5.21 -38.46
CA VAL A 910 -27.96 6.05 -39.37
C VAL A 910 -27.03 6.70 -40.37
N ILE A 911 -26.96 6.11 -41.57
CA ILE A 911 -26.12 6.59 -42.67
C ILE A 911 -26.88 7.70 -43.41
N HIS A 912 -26.39 8.93 -43.32
CA HIS A 912 -27.00 10.09 -43.98
C HIS A 912 -26.61 10.18 -45.46
N ALA A 913 -27.38 10.96 -46.23
CA ALA A 913 -26.99 11.32 -47.60
C ALA A 913 -25.71 12.19 -47.60
N PRO A 914 -24.85 12.11 -48.63
CA PRO A 914 -23.68 12.99 -48.74
C PRO A 914 -24.06 14.48 -48.72
N ALA A 915 -23.46 15.22 -47.80
CA ALA A 915 -23.61 16.66 -47.64
C ALA A 915 -22.23 17.35 -47.60
N PRO A 916 -22.13 18.66 -47.92
CA PRO A 916 -20.87 19.38 -47.85
C PRO A 916 -20.29 19.45 -46.44
N VAL A 917 -18.96 19.38 -46.32
CA VAL A 917 -18.27 19.40 -45.02
C VAL A 917 -18.22 20.83 -44.46
N PRO A 918 -18.62 21.05 -43.19
CA PRO A 918 -18.40 22.32 -42.51
C PRO A 918 -16.90 22.59 -42.30
N LEU A 919 -16.30 23.34 -43.24
CA LEU A 919 -14.96 23.89 -43.11
C LEU A 919 -15.02 25.32 -42.56
N VAL A 920 -14.60 25.47 -41.30
CA VAL A 920 -14.36 26.76 -40.64
C VAL A 920 -13.02 27.31 -41.14
N GLU A 921 -12.96 28.60 -41.49
CA GLU A 921 -11.71 29.28 -41.85
C GLU A 921 -11.47 30.42 -40.85
N LEU A 922 -10.32 30.40 -40.17
CA LEU A 922 -9.87 31.45 -39.25
C LEU A 922 -8.60 32.11 -39.79
N ASP A 923 -8.55 33.44 -39.71
CA ASP A 923 -7.45 34.25 -40.20
C ASP A 923 -6.61 34.77 -39.02
N LEU A 924 -5.38 34.29 -38.91
CA LEU A 924 -4.45 34.60 -37.81
C LEU A 924 -3.27 35.47 -38.29
N ARG A 925 -3.24 35.85 -39.58
CA ARG A 925 -2.08 36.47 -40.25
C ARG A 925 -1.64 37.82 -39.66
N ASP A 926 -2.55 38.54 -39.02
CA ASP A 926 -2.30 39.84 -38.37
C ASP A 926 -2.03 39.72 -36.85
N LEU A 927 -1.94 38.49 -36.30
CA LEU A 927 -1.69 38.27 -34.87
C LEU A 927 -0.19 38.19 -34.54
N PRO A 928 0.27 38.75 -33.40
CA PRO A 928 1.69 38.85 -33.06
C PRO A 928 2.35 37.52 -32.65
N ASP A 929 1.58 36.44 -32.48
CA ASP A 929 2.05 35.09 -32.12
C ASP A 929 1.13 34.03 -32.78
N ALA A 930 1.00 34.12 -34.12
CA ALA A 930 0.02 33.34 -34.89
C ALA A 930 0.22 31.81 -34.84
N GLU A 931 1.45 31.33 -34.62
CA GLU A 931 1.73 29.90 -34.45
C GLU A 931 1.17 29.38 -33.12
N ARG A 932 1.44 30.08 -32.02
CA ARG A 932 0.95 29.70 -30.69
C ARG A 932 -0.56 29.84 -30.55
N GLU A 933 -1.15 30.87 -31.17
CA GLU A 933 -2.62 30.99 -31.23
C GLU A 933 -3.22 29.83 -32.03
N ALA A 934 -2.56 29.39 -33.12
CA ALA A 934 -3.01 28.23 -33.88
C ALA A 934 -2.93 26.93 -33.07
N GLU A 935 -1.87 26.72 -32.29
CA GLU A 935 -1.75 25.59 -31.34
C GLU A 935 -2.85 25.63 -30.27
N GLY A 936 -3.10 26.80 -29.68
CA GLY A 936 -4.16 27.00 -28.68
C GLY A 936 -5.56 26.72 -29.23
N LEU A 937 -5.85 27.20 -30.44
CA LEU A 937 -7.11 26.96 -31.13
C LEU A 937 -7.28 25.48 -31.54
N ALA A 938 -6.21 24.82 -32.00
CA ALA A 938 -6.24 23.39 -32.31
C ALA A 938 -6.49 22.54 -31.06
N GLY A 939 -5.85 22.87 -29.93
CA GLY A 939 -6.08 22.22 -28.64
C GLY A 939 -7.49 22.45 -28.10
N ALA A 940 -8.05 23.65 -28.27
CA ALA A 940 -9.43 23.95 -27.87
C ALA A 940 -10.46 23.19 -28.75
N GLU A 941 -10.27 23.16 -30.08
CA GLU A 941 -11.11 22.43 -31.03
C GLU A 941 -11.12 20.92 -30.75
N ALA A 942 -9.98 20.36 -30.36
CA ALA A 942 -9.83 18.96 -29.95
C ALA A 942 -10.61 18.61 -28.66
N LEU A 943 -10.85 19.59 -27.77
CA LEU A 943 -11.55 19.41 -26.49
C LEU A 943 -13.07 19.68 -26.55
N LEU A 944 -13.60 20.13 -27.69
CA LEU A 944 -15.06 20.22 -27.88
C LEU A 944 -15.65 18.82 -28.12
N PRO A 945 -16.72 18.41 -27.41
CA PRO A 945 -17.33 17.09 -27.59
C PRO A 945 -18.17 17.01 -28.87
N PHE A 946 -18.50 15.78 -29.28
CA PHE A 946 -19.48 15.50 -30.34
C PHE A 946 -20.84 15.07 -29.76
N ASP A 947 -21.90 15.23 -30.56
CA ASP A 947 -23.23 14.67 -30.32
C ASP A 947 -23.39 13.45 -31.25
N LEU A 948 -23.40 12.23 -30.69
CA LEU A 948 -23.44 10.99 -31.48
C LEU A 948 -24.78 10.75 -32.18
N GLU A 949 -25.86 11.39 -31.75
CA GLU A 949 -27.17 11.30 -32.39
C GLU A 949 -27.27 12.23 -33.60
N ARG A 950 -26.75 13.45 -33.48
CA ARG A 950 -26.94 14.54 -34.45
C ARG A 950 -25.80 14.70 -35.45
N GLY A 951 -24.55 14.52 -35.01
CA GLY A 951 -23.37 14.78 -35.83
C GLY A 951 -23.26 16.23 -36.36
N PRO A 952 -22.44 16.45 -37.41
CA PRO A 952 -21.52 15.50 -38.03
C PRO A 952 -20.39 15.10 -37.06
N LEU A 953 -19.86 13.89 -37.23
CA LEU A 953 -18.79 13.34 -36.37
C LEU A 953 -17.37 13.60 -36.89
N LEU A 954 -17.26 14.58 -37.80
CA LEU A 954 -16.05 15.14 -38.39
C LEU A 954 -16.20 16.68 -38.34
N ARG A 955 -15.17 17.37 -37.82
CA ARG A 955 -14.99 18.82 -37.91
C ARG A 955 -13.66 19.13 -38.57
N VAL A 956 -13.61 20.22 -39.34
CA VAL A 956 -12.41 20.66 -40.05
C VAL A 956 -12.25 22.18 -39.90
N VAL A 957 -11.07 22.61 -39.47
CA VAL A 957 -10.72 24.03 -39.26
C VAL A 957 -9.45 24.35 -40.03
N LEU A 958 -9.51 25.35 -40.91
CA LEU A 958 -8.35 25.92 -41.60
C LEU A 958 -7.92 27.19 -40.89
N LEU A 959 -6.72 27.17 -40.32
CA LEU A 959 -6.05 28.31 -39.71
C LEU A 959 -5.08 28.91 -40.74
N ARG A 960 -5.18 30.21 -41.02
CA ARG A 960 -4.28 30.92 -41.95
C ARG A 960 -3.23 31.68 -41.14
N LEU A 961 -1.96 31.28 -41.23
CA LEU A 961 -0.84 31.90 -40.47
C LEU A 961 -0.04 32.88 -41.34
N GLY A 962 0.07 32.61 -42.64
CA GLY A 962 0.71 33.47 -43.63
C GLY A 962 -0.02 33.49 -44.98
N GLY A 963 0.58 34.12 -45.99
CA GLY A 963 0.06 34.06 -47.37
C GLY A 963 0.18 32.66 -48.00
N GLU A 964 1.18 31.88 -47.56
CA GLU A 964 1.51 30.54 -48.06
C GLU A 964 1.76 29.54 -46.92
N ASP A 965 1.26 29.81 -45.70
CA ASP A 965 1.46 28.95 -44.52
C ASP A 965 0.16 28.85 -43.73
N HIS A 966 -0.31 27.61 -43.55
CA HIS A 966 -1.63 27.29 -43.04
C HIS A 966 -1.55 26.05 -42.14
N VAL A 967 -2.53 25.88 -41.25
CA VAL A 967 -2.73 24.62 -40.51
C VAL A 967 -4.15 24.14 -40.75
N LEU A 968 -4.30 22.90 -41.20
CA LEU A 968 -5.59 22.23 -41.37
C LEU A 968 -5.79 21.23 -40.23
N CYS A 969 -6.59 21.63 -39.23
CA CYS A 969 -7.01 20.77 -38.14
C CYS A 969 -8.19 19.90 -38.61
N PHE A 970 -8.14 18.61 -38.27
CA PHE A 970 -9.24 17.67 -38.43
C PHE A 970 -9.51 16.97 -37.09
N THR A 971 -10.78 16.94 -36.70
CA THR A 971 -11.22 16.31 -35.45
C THR A 971 -12.34 15.34 -35.78
N LEU A 972 -12.18 14.08 -35.40
CA LEU A 972 -13.17 13.02 -35.60
C LEU A 972 -13.51 12.38 -34.26
N HIS A 973 -14.71 11.81 -34.10
CA HIS A 973 -14.97 10.93 -32.97
C HIS A 973 -14.48 9.50 -33.27
N HIS A 974 -13.83 8.84 -32.31
CA HIS A 974 -13.23 7.51 -32.50
C HIS A 974 -14.26 6.42 -32.90
N VAL A 975 -15.57 6.66 -32.71
CA VAL A 975 -16.66 5.77 -33.15
C VAL A 975 -16.80 5.59 -34.67
N ILE A 976 -16.21 6.50 -35.49
CA ILE A 976 -16.26 6.42 -36.97
C ILE A 976 -14.90 6.15 -37.62
N ALA A 977 -13.80 6.11 -36.88
CA ALA A 977 -12.45 5.97 -37.43
C ALA A 977 -11.45 5.45 -36.38
N ASP A 978 -10.38 4.81 -36.84
CA ASP A 978 -9.19 4.44 -36.06
C ASP A 978 -7.91 5.07 -36.66
N GLY A 979 -6.74 4.81 -36.07
CA GLY A 979 -5.46 5.35 -36.56
C GLY A 979 -5.19 5.06 -38.05
N TRP A 980 -5.35 3.80 -38.47
CA TRP A 980 -5.23 3.40 -39.89
C TRP A 980 -6.22 4.15 -40.78
N SER A 981 -7.42 4.45 -40.27
CA SER A 981 -8.40 5.25 -41.01
C SER A 981 -7.90 6.68 -41.25
N LEU A 982 -7.11 7.27 -40.35
CA LEU A 982 -6.49 8.58 -40.57
C LEU A 982 -5.45 8.53 -41.69
N ASP A 983 -4.68 7.45 -41.81
CA ASP A 983 -3.73 7.23 -42.92
C ASP A 983 -4.47 7.11 -44.27
N VAL A 984 -5.57 6.35 -44.30
CA VAL A 984 -6.45 6.22 -45.47
C VAL A 984 -7.02 7.58 -45.87
N LEU A 985 -7.56 8.34 -44.91
CA LEU A 985 -8.13 9.67 -45.15
C LEU A 985 -7.08 10.66 -45.66
N THR A 986 -5.88 10.70 -45.04
CA THR A 986 -4.79 11.62 -45.43
C THR A 986 -4.26 11.31 -46.83
N ARG A 987 -4.08 10.02 -47.14
CA ARG A 987 -3.64 9.56 -48.46
C ARG A 987 -4.66 9.86 -49.56
N GLU A 988 -5.94 9.58 -49.31
CA GLU A 988 -7.00 9.87 -50.29
C GLU A 988 -7.25 11.38 -50.41
N PHE A 989 -7.16 12.14 -49.30
CA PHE A 989 -7.24 13.61 -49.30
C PHE A 989 -6.20 14.22 -50.25
N GLY A 990 -4.92 13.84 -50.13
CA GLY A 990 -3.86 14.35 -51.00
C GLY A 990 -4.08 14.02 -52.48
N ALA A 991 -4.56 12.80 -52.78
CA ALA A 991 -4.88 12.38 -54.15
C ALA A 991 -6.09 13.14 -54.74
N LEU A 992 -7.13 13.38 -53.94
CA LEU A 992 -8.30 14.18 -54.33
C LEU A 992 -7.91 15.64 -54.56
N TYR A 993 -7.14 16.23 -53.64
CA TYR A 993 -6.69 17.62 -53.72
C TYR A 993 -5.86 17.88 -54.98
N ALA A 994 -4.88 17.01 -55.24
CA ALA A 994 -4.02 17.11 -56.41
C ALA A 994 -4.80 16.99 -57.73
N ALA A 995 -5.90 16.21 -57.78
CA ALA A 995 -6.76 16.13 -58.96
C ALA A 995 -7.63 17.39 -59.11
N PHE A 996 -8.34 17.81 -58.05
CA PHE A 996 -9.24 18.98 -58.12
C PHE A 996 -8.48 20.28 -58.40
N ALA A 997 -7.29 20.49 -57.83
CA ALA A 997 -6.43 21.66 -58.11
C ALA A 997 -5.93 21.73 -59.57
N ARG A 998 -5.97 20.60 -60.32
CA ARG A 998 -5.70 20.56 -61.76
C ARG A 998 -6.96 20.55 -62.63
N GLY A 999 -8.15 20.55 -62.04
CA GLY A 999 -9.42 20.37 -62.75
C GLY A 999 -9.62 18.95 -63.31
N GLU A 1000 -8.93 17.95 -62.75
CA GLU A 1000 -9.00 16.55 -63.18
C GLU A 1000 -10.06 15.76 -62.39
N GLU A 1001 -10.63 14.72 -63.01
CA GLU A 1001 -11.53 13.78 -62.34
C GLU A 1001 -10.73 12.77 -61.50
N PRO A 1002 -10.96 12.68 -60.17
CA PRO A 1002 -10.17 11.79 -59.31
C PRO A 1002 -10.41 10.30 -59.59
N ARG A 1003 -9.35 9.49 -59.54
CA ARG A 1003 -9.39 8.04 -59.81
C ARG A 1003 -9.08 7.22 -58.57
N LEU A 1004 -10.10 6.96 -57.74
CA LEU A 1004 -10.04 6.04 -56.62
C LEU A 1004 -10.93 4.80 -56.91
N PRO A 1005 -10.46 3.55 -56.66
CA PRO A 1005 -11.28 2.35 -56.86
C PRO A 1005 -12.56 2.35 -56.02
N GLU A 1006 -13.66 1.78 -56.51
CA GLU A 1006 -14.89 1.60 -55.70
C GLU A 1006 -14.60 0.65 -54.51
N LEU A 1007 -15.18 0.97 -53.35
CA LEU A 1007 -15.12 0.12 -52.16
C LEU A 1007 -16.20 -0.98 -52.29
N PRO A 1008 -15.83 -2.28 -52.33
CA PRO A 1008 -16.79 -3.36 -52.57
C PRO A 1008 -17.77 -3.56 -51.41
N VAL A 1009 -17.33 -3.23 -50.20
CA VAL A 1009 -18.07 -3.20 -48.93
C VAL A 1009 -17.68 -1.94 -48.16
N GLN A 1010 -18.50 -1.54 -47.20
CA GLN A 1010 -18.31 -0.38 -46.32
C GLN A 1010 -18.39 -0.83 -44.85
N TYR A 1011 -18.11 0.07 -43.90
CA TYR A 1011 -17.99 -0.29 -42.49
C TYR A 1011 -19.28 -0.89 -41.89
N ALA A 1012 -20.46 -0.48 -42.37
CA ALA A 1012 -21.73 -1.04 -41.93
C ALA A 1012 -21.89 -2.53 -42.31
N ASP A 1013 -21.34 -2.96 -43.45
CA ASP A 1013 -21.35 -4.36 -43.88
C ASP A 1013 -20.47 -5.22 -42.95
N TYR A 1014 -19.29 -4.70 -42.59
CA TYR A 1014 -18.43 -5.30 -41.56
C TYR A 1014 -19.13 -5.38 -40.20
N ALA A 1015 -19.84 -4.34 -39.78
CA ALA A 1015 -20.59 -4.34 -38.52
C ALA A 1015 -21.69 -5.42 -38.49
N VAL A 1016 -22.42 -5.63 -39.59
CA VAL A 1016 -23.41 -6.70 -39.70
C VAL A 1016 -22.76 -8.08 -39.68
N TRP A 1017 -21.70 -8.28 -40.46
CA TRP A 1017 -20.95 -9.54 -40.46
C TRP A 1017 -20.38 -9.88 -39.08
N GLN A 1018 -19.78 -8.91 -38.37
CA GLN A 1018 -19.20 -9.13 -37.05
C GLN A 1018 -20.24 -9.63 -36.03
N ARG A 1019 -21.50 -9.15 -36.14
CA ARG A 1019 -22.63 -9.63 -35.33
C ARG A 1019 -23.12 -11.02 -35.70
N ARG A 1020 -23.05 -11.40 -36.98
CA ARG A 1020 -23.41 -12.75 -37.46
C ARG A 1020 -22.29 -13.78 -37.21
N TRP A 1021 -21.04 -13.35 -37.13
CA TRP A 1021 -19.86 -14.21 -36.95
C TRP A 1021 -19.70 -14.75 -35.52
N LEU A 1022 -19.93 -13.91 -34.49
CA LEU A 1022 -19.69 -14.27 -33.09
C LEU A 1022 -20.89 -15.04 -32.48
N ALA A 1023 -21.25 -16.18 -33.07
CA ALA A 1023 -22.40 -17.00 -32.70
C ALA A 1023 -22.10 -18.51 -32.83
N GLY A 1024 -22.88 -19.35 -32.13
CA GLY A 1024 -22.75 -20.81 -32.18
C GLY A 1024 -21.37 -21.31 -31.74
N GLU A 1025 -20.86 -22.34 -32.41
CA GLU A 1025 -19.56 -22.98 -32.10
C GLU A 1025 -18.40 -21.97 -32.03
N VAL A 1026 -18.45 -20.91 -32.85
CA VAL A 1026 -17.45 -19.83 -32.85
C VAL A 1026 -17.49 -19.02 -31.55
N LEU A 1027 -18.69 -18.77 -31.01
CA LEU A 1027 -18.84 -18.11 -29.71
C LEU A 1027 -18.29 -19.01 -28.58
N ASP A 1028 -18.63 -20.29 -28.60
CA ASP A 1028 -18.21 -21.24 -27.56
C ASP A 1028 -16.68 -21.42 -27.51
N GLU A 1029 -15.99 -21.48 -28.65
CA GLU A 1029 -14.52 -21.54 -28.71
C GLU A 1029 -13.87 -20.28 -28.10
N GLN A 1030 -14.40 -19.10 -28.44
CA GLN A 1030 -13.88 -17.82 -27.97
C GLN A 1030 -14.12 -17.68 -26.45
N VAL A 1031 -15.30 -18.11 -25.95
CA VAL A 1031 -15.61 -18.19 -24.52
C VAL A 1031 -14.60 -19.10 -23.80
N ALA A 1032 -14.36 -20.31 -24.32
CA ALA A 1032 -13.45 -21.28 -23.72
C ALA A 1032 -12.01 -20.74 -23.60
N TYR A 1033 -11.46 -20.16 -24.68
CA TYR A 1033 -10.13 -19.57 -24.69
C TYR A 1033 -9.98 -18.46 -23.64
N TRP A 1034 -10.87 -17.46 -23.64
CA TRP A 1034 -10.74 -16.31 -22.73
C TRP A 1034 -10.97 -16.69 -21.27
N THR A 1035 -11.91 -17.60 -21.00
CA THR A 1035 -12.14 -18.12 -19.65
C THR A 1035 -10.88 -18.81 -19.13
N GLY A 1036 -10.29 -19.72 -19.90
CA GLY A 1036 -9.05 -20.41 -19.53
C GLY A 1036 -7.85 -19.48 -19.39
N ARG A 1037 -7.69 -18.51 -20.30
CA ARG A 1037 -6.57 -17.55 -20.29
C ARG A 1037 -6.63 -16.61 -19.08
N LEU A 1038 -7.83 -16.17 -18.69
CA LEU A 1038 -8.04 -15.19 -17.63
C LEU A 1038 -8.34 -15.79 -16.24
N ALA A 1039 -8.58 -17.10 -16.13
CA ALA A 1039 -8.83 -17.79 -14.85
C ALA A 1039 -7.79 -17.48 -13.76
N GLY A 1040 -8.21 -16.90 -12.64
CA GLY A 1040 -7.36 -16.42 -11.55
C GLY A 1040 -6.48 -15.22 -11.89
N ALA A 1041 -6.87 -14.38 -12.86
CA ALA A 1041 -6.22 -13.09 -13.07
C ALA A 1041 -6.55 -12.15 -11.89
N PRO A 1042 -5.56 -11.41 -11.34
CA PRO A 1042 -5.89 -10.30 -10.46
C PRO A 1042 -6.70 -9.27 -11.26
N PRO A 1043 -7.77 -8.69 -10.71
CA PRO A 1043 -8.62 -7.76 -11.46
C PRO A 1043 -7.89 -6.46 -11.80
N LEU A 1044 -6.88 -6.09 -11.00
CA LEU A 1044 -6.17 -4.82 -11.07
C LEU A 1044 -4.69 -5.06 -10.72
N LEU A 1045 -3.78 -4.36 -11.38
CA LEU A 1045 -2.35 -4.37 -11.03
C LEU A 1045 -2.09 -3.39 -9.88
N GLU A 1046 -1.23 -3.78 -8.93
CA GLU A 1046 -0.63 -2.86 -7.96
C GLU A 1046 0.53 -2.10 -8.63
N LEU A 1047 0.20 -1.09 -9.44
CA LEU A 1047 1.17 -0.11 -9.93
C LEU A 1047 1.77 0.68 -8.74
N PRO A 1048 3.04 1.13 -8.79
CA PRO A 1048 3.70 1.86 -7.71
C PRO A 1048 3.24 3.33 -7.62
N THR A 1049 1.92 3.55 -7.49
CA THR A 1049 1.34 4.89 -7.50
C THR A 1049 1.50 5.56 -6.14
N ASP A 1050 2.16 6.72 -6.12
CA ASP A 1050 2.38 7.52 -4.91
C ASP A 1050 1.07 7.88 -4.17
N ARG A 1051 -0.06 7.96 -4.88
CA ARG A 1051 -1.40 8.22 -4.31
C ARG A 1051 -2.33 7.00 -4.47
N PRO A 1052 -3.35 6.83 -3.60
CA PRO A 1052 -4.34 5.76 -3.71
C PRO A 1052 -5.27 5.94 -4.94
N ARG A 1053 -5.95 4.87 -5.35
CA ARG A 1053 -7.00 4.92 -6.38
C ARG A 1053 -8.19 5.76 -5.89
N ALA A 1054 -8.43 6.90 -6.53
CA ALA A 1054 -9.65 7.69 -6.37
C ALA A 1054 -10.86 6.98 -7.00
N ALA A 1055 -12.07 7.29 -6.51
CA ALA A 1055 -13.32 6.77 -7.08
C ALA A 1055 -13.73 7.47 -8.39
N GLU A 1056 -13.31 8.73 -8.56
CA GLU A 1056 -13.52 9.54 -9.77
C GLU A 1056 -12.18 9.74 -10.50
N ARG A 1057 -12.23 9.83 -11.83
CA ARG A 1057 -11.05 10.01 -12.68
C ARG A 1057 -10.56 11.46 -12.63
N SER A 1058 -9.25 11.69 -12.53
CA SER A 1058 -8.72 13.05 -12.56
C SER A 1058 -8.78 13.64 -13.97
N PRO A 1059 -9.17 14.92 -14.15
CA PRO A 1059 -8.96 15.65 -15.41
C PRO A 1059 -7.49 16.03 -15.63
N ARG A 1060 -6.60 15.75 -14.67
CA ARG A 1060 -5.16 15.96 -14.78
C ARG A 1060 -4.52 14.74 -15.44
N ALA A 1061 -4.37 14.76 -16.76
CA ALA A 1061 -3.46 13.86 -17.46
C ALA A 1061 -2.04 14.45 -17.48
N GLY A 1062 -1.03 13.58 -17.55
CA GLY A 1062 0.35 13.92 -17.91
C GLY A 1062 0.85 13.00 -19.03
N SER A 1063 1.85 13.46 -19.77
CA SER A 1063 2.67 12.61 -20.64
C SER A 1063 4.14 12.93 -20.38
N HIS A 1064 4.98 11.90 -20.32
CA HIS A 1064 6.43 12.03 -20.35
C HIS A 1064 6.98 11.20 -21.52
N ARG A 1065 7.76 11.84 -22.41
CA ARG A 1065 8.36 11.18 -23.57
C ARG A 1065 9.88 11.06 -23.41
N PHE A 1066 10.34 9.82 -23.46
CA PHE A 1066 11.73 9.41 -23.36
C PHE A 1066 12.23 8.79 -24.68
N ALA A 1067 13.55 8.70 -24.88
CA ALA A 1067 14.12 8.07 -26.06
C ALA A 1067 15.37 7.26 -25.69
N LEU A 1068 15.30 5.94 -25.90
CA LEU A 1068 16.38 5.00 -25.59
C LEU A 1068 17.67 5.39 -26.33
N SER A 1069 18.85 5.03 -25.81
CA SER A 1069 20.10 5.27 -26.53
C SER A 1069 20.12 4.58 -27.92
N ASP A 1070 20.92 5.11 -28.86
CA ASP A 1070 21.06 4.51 -30.21
C ASP A 1070 21.65 3.09 -30.13
N ALA A 1071 22.54 2.86 -29.16
CA ALA A 1071 23.12 1.56 -28.85
C ALA A 1071 22.04 0.57 -28.38
N LEU A 1072 21.28 0.90 -27.33
CA LEU A 1072 20.19 0.07 -26.82
C LEU A 1072 19.11 -0.16 -27.88
N SER A 1073 18.76 0.87 -28.67
CA SER A 1073 17.85 0.74 -29.81
C SER A 1073 18.38 -0.25 -30.86
N GLY A 1074 19.70 -0.28 -31.11
CA GLY A 1074 20.35 -1.25 -31.98
C GLY A 1074 20.37 -2.67 -31.41
N GLU A 1075 20.67 -2.81 -30.12
CA GLU A 1075 20.79 -4.08 -29.40
C GLU A 1075 19.42 -4.76 -29.20
N LEU A 1076 18.37 -4.02 -28.87
CA LEU A 1076 16.99 -4.52 -28.84
C LEU A 1076 16.57 -5.07 -30.20
N ARG A 1077 16.82 -4.34 -31.29
CA ARG A 1077 16.55 -4.82 -32.66
C ARG A 1077 17.41 -6.05 -33.01
N ALA A 1078 18.58 -6.23 -32.42
CA ALA A 1078 19.40 -7.44 -32.60
C ALA A 1078 18.91 -8.63 -31.76
N LEU A 1079 18.44 -8.39 -30.53
CA LEU A 1079 17.77 -9.35 -29.65
C LEU A 1079 16.51 -9.91 -30.32
N SER A 1080 15.57 -9.06 -30.72
CA SER A 1080 14.31 -9.47 -31.36
C SER A 1080 14.55 -10.32 -32.63
N ARG A 1081 15.45 -9.87 -33.52
CA ARG A 1081 15.82 -10.63 -34.74
C ARG A 1081 16.45 -11.99 -34.45
N ARG A 1082 17.16 -12.15 -33.33
CA ARG A 1082 17.85 -13.40 -32.97
C ARG A 1082 16.89 -14.42 -32.34
N GLU A 1083 15.97 -13.95 -31.50
CA GLU A 1083 15.00 -14.82 -30.81
C GLU A 1083 13.71 -15.05 -31.60
N GLY A 1084 13.50 -14.34 -32.71
CA GLY A 1084 12.30 -14.46 -33.54
C GLY A 1084 11.09 -13.71 -32.97
N THR A 1085 11.34 -12.70 -32.14
CA THR A 1085 10.32 -11.84 -31.53
C THR A 1085 10.22 -10.49 -32.25
N THR A 1086 9.21 -9.70 -31.93
CA THR A 1086 9.09 -8.28 -32.34
C THR A 1086 9.54 -7.37 -31.21
#